data_AF-A0A970Z7S8-F1
#
_entry.id   AF-A0A970Z7S8-F1
#
_cell.length_a   1.000
_cell.length_b   1.000
_cell.length_c   1.000
_cell.angle_alpha   90.00
_cell.angle_beta   90.00
_cell.angle_gamma   90.00
#
_symmetry.space_group_name_H-M   'P 1'
#
loop_
_entity.id
_entity.type
_entity.pdbx_description
1 polymer ?
#
loop_
_entity_poly.entity_id
_entity_poly.type
_entity_poly.pdbx_seq_one_letter_code
_entity_poly.pdbx_strand_id
1 'polypeptide(L)'
;KRWEEADAQVAKANEYGAGYRLTVLQIQRCPWCGTPITHADVRPDKATRRVFVYCGDDLGRCPFSRGGGVDEGLPVLTVDEEIYRLAPAFVIATVDKLARLAREGEAASLSGYVAGRCGRHGYVHPDYAGCSITTGHRAEGGLPAARVRPVPRLRPPDLIIQDELHLITGALGTSVGLFEVAVETLCCWQNAAGRPVRPMIVASTATVRNAVEQIRGLYGRGVEIFPPQVLDVADTFFSREEEITPENPGRRYVGVSAQGVRLSSAEIRVAEVLLSAGQLLLDRSGKAADPYMTLVGYFNATRELAGMARYVADDVQTRVRSPKKGSGFPRRYGAFGQLTTGELTSRIASADIGRTLDHLALEFDPAHHGTAAMQARIAAEAAGHPLPRPPVAPFDVVLATSMLQVGVDVQRLGLMLVVGQPKNTAEYIQASSRVGRDASRPGLVVALGNWARPRDLAHFEQFRHYHATFYAQVEALSVTPFSPTSLDRGIDAVLVACARVMQAHLANGLSPERSAWRVTQQAEALNTLVARLNQRILAACQVEGTADAVGGRLANRLDRWNDRYRQAQGAQQTLVYERVGDSNALMPLLISPEHVRANPPGQAGPPFVVAHSMREVQPEINLLVSPLPERLFTLDPPDAPTWHLPTGKDAS
;
A
#
# COMPACT_ATOMS: atom_id res chain seq x y z
N LYS A 1 6.28 -13.99 -4.79
CA LYS A 1 5.62 -15.24 -5.24
C LYS A 1 6.59 -15.98 -6.14
N ARG A 2 6.54 -17.32 -6.09
CA ARG A 2 7.29 -18.19 -6.99
C ARG A 2 6.43 -18.58 -8.20
N TRP A 3 7.06 -19.05 -9.27
CA TRP A 3 6.34 -19.45 -10.48
C TRP A 3 5.35 -20.59 -10.23
N GLU A 4 5.68 -21.59 -9.39
CA GLU A 4 4.75 -22.68 -9.07
C GLU A 4 3.46 -22.18 -8.41
N GLU A 5 3.57 -21.18 -7.54
CA GLU A 5 2.40 -20.55 -6.90
C GLU A 5 1.54 -19.82 -7.93
N ALA A 6 2.18 -19.17 -8.91
CA ALA A 6 1.48 -18.46 -9.98
C ALA A 6 0.74 -19.44 -10.90
N ASP A 7 1.40 -20.51 -11.33
CA ASP A 7 0.83 -21.58 -12.16
C ASP A 7 -0.39 -22.22 -11.49
N ALA A 8 -0.26 -22.58 -10.20
CA ALA A 8 -1.36 -23.13 -9.43
C ALA A 8 -2.54 -22.16 -9.28
N GLN A 9 -2.29 -20.85 -9.16
CA GLN A 9 -3.36 -19.85 -9.12
C GLN A 9 -4.06 -19.69 -10.47
N VAL A 10 -3.33 -19.69 -11.59
CA VAL A 10 -3.92 -19.62 -12.93
C VAL A 10 -4.76 -20.85 -13.20
N ALA A 11 -4.27 -22.05 -12.87
CA ALA A 11 -5.02 -23.30 -13.02
C ALA A 11 -6.35 -23.26 -12.25
N LYS A 12 -6.32 -22.85 -10.97
CA LYS A 12 -7.53 -22.69 -10.16
C LYS A 12 -8.45 -21.60 -10.70
N ALA A 13 -7.92 -20.51 -11.23
CA ALA A 13 -8.74 -19.44 -11.83
C ALA A 13 -9.50 -19.94 -13.07
N ASN A 14 -8.86 -20.76 -13.90
CA ASN A 14 -9.48 -21.38 -15.06
C ASN A 14 -10.53 -22.43 -14.68
N GLU A 15 -10.35 -23.15 -13.56
CA GLU A 15 -11.28 -24.18 -13.08
C GLU A 15 -12.54 -23.59 -12.41
N TYR A 16 -12.37 -22.61 -11.53
CA TYR A 16 -13.46 -22.03 -10.74
C TYR A 16 -14.07 -20.75 -11.35
N GLY A 17 -13.51 -20.27 -12.47
CA GLY A 17 -13.97 -19.08 -13.19
C GLY A 17 -13.86 -17.78 -12.40
N ALA A 18 -14.72 -16.80 -12.71
CA ALA A 18 -14.64 -15.41 -12.24
C ALA A 18 -14.71 -15.20 -10.71
N GLY A 19 -15.05 -16.25 -9.93
CA GLY A 19 -15.08 -16.22 -8.46
C GLY A 19 -13.71 -16.47 -7.79
N TYR A 20 -12.72 -17.00 -8.52
CA TYR A 20 -11.39 -17.26 -7.97
C TYR A 20 -10.45 -16.06 -8.16
N ARG A 21 -9.84 -15.61 -7.07
CA ARG A 21 -8.99 -14.41 -7.04
C ARG A 21 -7.60 -14.72 -7.61
N LEU A 22 -7.33 -14.26 -8.83
CA LEU A 22 -6.03 -14.38 -9.49
C LEU A 22 -5.08 -13.25 -9.06
N THR A 23 -4.33 -13.45 -7.98
CA THR A 23 -3.47 -12.40 -7.41
C THR A 23 -2.19 -12.11 -8.21
N VAL A 24 -1.88 -12.92 -9.24
CA VAL A 24 -0.78 -12.68 -10.18
C VAL A 24 -1.18 -11.78 -11.34
N LEU A 25 -2.47 -11.53 -11.53
CA LEU A 25 -2.98 -10.53 -12.48
C LEU A 25 -3.26 -9.24 -11.71
N GLN A 26 -2.40 -8.23 -11.86
CA GLN A 26 -2.54 -6.94 -11.20
C GLN A 26 -3.20 -5.87 -12.09
N ILE A 27 -3.39 -6.17 -13.37
CA ILE A 27 -3.90 -5.24 -14.38
C ILE A 27 -5.22 -5.81 -14.91
N GLN A 28 -6.29 -5.03 -14.85
CA GLN A 28 -7.63 -5.46 -15.27
C GLN A 28 -7.99 -5.06 -16.71
N ARG A 29 -7.24 -4.12 -17.30
CA ARG A 29 -7.44 -3.62 -18.65
C ARG A 29 -6.11 -3.42 -19.36
N CYS A 30 -6.07 -3.67 -20.66
CA CYS A 30 -4.90 -3.45 -21.47
C CYS A 30 -4.48 -1.97 -21.41
N PRO A 31 -3.25 -1.64 -20.98
CA PRO A 31 -2.79 -0.25 -20.93
C PRO A 31 -2.63 0.36 -22.34
N TRP A 32 -2.63 -0.46 -23.39
CA TRP A 32 -2.52 -0.01 -24.78
C TRP A 32 -3.88 0.36 -25.41
N CYS A 33 -4.89 -0.52 -25.31
CA CYS A 33 -6.17 -0.35 -26.00
C CYS A 33 -7.40 -0.29 -25.06
N GLY A 34 -7.22 -0.46 -23.76
CA GLY A 34 -8.29 -0.43 -22.77
C GLY A 34 -9.15 -1.70 -22.70
N THR A 35 -8.96 -2.68 -23.59
CA THR A 35 -9.71 -3.95 -23.59
C THR A 35 -9.51 -4.69 -22.26
N PRO A 36 -10.58 -5.21 -21.63
CA PRO A 36 -10.47 -5.98 -20.39
C PRO A 36 -9.52 -7.18 -20.50
N ILE A 37 -8.86 -7.50 -19.39
CA ILE A 37 -7.97 -8.67 -19.26
C ILE A 37 -8.52 -9.57 -18.16
N THR A 38 -8.58 -10.86 -18.45
CA THR A 38 -9.12 -11.89 -17.56
C THR A 38 -8.07 -12.96 -17.24
N HIS A 39 -8.45 -13.94 -16.42
CA HIS A 39 -7.59 -15.09 -16.13
C HIS A 39 -7.25 -15.92 -17.39
N ALA A 40 -8.16 -15.94 -18.38
CA ALA A 40 -7.95 -16.65 -19.65
C ALA A 40 -6.78 -16.06 -20.46
N ASP A 41 -6.44 -14.79 -20.23
CA ASP A 41 -5.38 -14.05 -20.91
C ASP A 41 -4.01 -14.20 -20.23
N VAL A 42 -3.93 -14.97 -19.14
CA VAL A 42 -2.68 -15.24 -18.42
C VAL A 42 -2.19 -16.64 -18.75
N ARG A 43 -0.92 -16.76 -19.19
CA ARG A 43 -0.32 -18.04 -19.58
C ARG A 43 1.01 -18.27 -18.87
N PRO A 44 1.07 -19.18 -17.88
CA PRO A 44 2.33 -19.65 -17.34
C PRO A 44 3.05 -20.53 -18.36
N ASP A 45 4.36 -20.35 -18.49
CA ASP A 45 5.27 -21.22 -19.23
C ASP A 45 6.31 -21.82 -18.28
N LYS A 46 6.27 -23.14 -18.12
CA LYS A 46 7.17 -23.89 -17.25
C LYS A 46 8.61 -23.90 -17.78
N ALA A 47 8.79 -23.89 -19.10
CA ALA A 47 10.10 -24.09 -19.70
C ALA A 47 11.01 -22.87 -19.53
N THR A 48 10.45 -21.66 -19.62
CA THR A 48 11.16 -20.40 -19.32
C THR A 48 10.92 -19.90 -17.89
N ARG A 49 9.98 -20.51 -17.16
CA ARG A 49 9.46 -20.06 -15.86
C ARG A 49 8.95 -18.62 -15.93
N ARG A 50 8.20 -18.32 -16.99
CA ARG A 50 7.55 -17.04 -17.27
C ARG A 50 6.06 -17.14 -16.99
N VAL A 51 5.42 -16.02 -16.69
CA VAL A 51 3.97 -15.83 -16.73
C VAL A 51 3.70 -14.69 -17.70
N PHE A 52 3.10 -15.03 -18.84
CA PHE A 52 2.74 -14.08 -19.88
C PHE A 52 1.34 -13.54 -19.64
N VAL A 53 1.15 -12.23 -19.87
CA VAL A 53 -0.14 -11.56 -19.78
C VAL A 53 -0.47 -10.97 -21.14
N TYR A 54 -1.55 -11.41 -21.76
CA TYR A 54 -1.99 -10.94 -23.07
C TYR A 54 -3.10 -9.89 -22.92
N CYS A 55 -3.28 -9.07 -23.94
CA CYS A 55 -4.49 -8.27 -24.09
C CYS A 55 -5.68 -9.19 -24.41
N GLY A 56 -6.82 -8.99 -23.74
CA GLY A 56 -8.06 -9.74 -23.99
C GLY A 56 -8.80 -9.36 -25.27
N ASP A 57 -8.09 -8.87 -26.30
CA ASP A 57 -8.68 -8.62 -27.62
C ASP A 57 -8.57 -9.89 -28.47
N ASP A 58 -9.65 -10.66 -28.53
CA ASP A 58 -9.68 -11.95 -29.23
C ASP A 58 -9.52 -11.82 -30.76
N LEU A 59 -9.70 -10.61 -31.31
CA LEU A 59 -9.62 -10.35 -32.75
C LEU A 59 -8.19 -10.07 -33.24
N GLY A 60 -7.18 -10.08 -32.37
CA GLY A 60 -5.79 -9.89 -32.79
C GLY A 60 -5.45 -8.46 -33.20
N ARG A 61 -6.32 -7.46 -32.96
CA ARG A 61 -6.13 -6.08 -33.43
C ARG A 61 -5.13 -5.33 -32.56
N CYS A 62 -5.14 -5.60 -31.26
CA CYS A 62 -4.13 -5.11 -30.34
C CYS A 62 -2.80 -5.86 -30.56
N PRO A 63 -1.65 -5.17 -30.73
CA PRO A 63 -0.36 -5.84 -30.90
C PRO A 63 0.00 -6.81 -29.77
N PHE A 64 -0.51 -6.58 -28.57
CA PHE A 64 -0.24 -7.38 -27.36
C PHE A 64 -1.29 -8.47 -27.11
N SER A 65 -2.26 -8.65 -28.01
CA SER A 65 -3.23 -9.74 -27.94
C SER A 65 -2.66 -11.04 -28.49
N ARG A 66 -3.39 -12.13 -28.32
CA ARG A 66 -3.01 -13.42 -28.93
C ARG A 66 -3.11 -13.32 -30.44
N GLY A 67 -2.03 -13.66 -31.13
CA GLY A 67 -1.93 -13.50 -32.59
C GLY A 67 -1.66 -12.07 -33.05
N GLY A 68 -1.44 -11.13 -32.12
CA GLY A 68 -0.94 -9.79 -32.41
C GLY A 68 0.55 -9.79 -32.78
N GLY A 69 1.09 -8.60 -33.04
CA GLY A 69 2.49 -8.43 -33.47
C GLY A 69 3.56 -8.66 -32.39
N VAL A 70 3.17 -8.86 -31.12
CA VAL A 70 4.09 -9.10 -29.99
C VAL A 70 3.77 -10.45 -29.35
N ASP A 71 4.62 -11.45 -29.63
CA ASP A 71 4.41 -12.84 -29.20
C ASP A 71 4.34 -13.02 -27.68
N GLU A 72 5.07 -12.21 -26.90
CA GLU A 72 5.08 -12.31 -25.43
C GLU A 72 3.90 -11.61 -24.75
N GLY A 73 3.04 -10.92 -25.51
CA GLY A 73 1.96 -10.11 -24.97
C GLY A 73 2.47 -8.83 -24.29
N LEU A 74 1.78 -8.39 -23.23
CA LEU A 74 2.14 -7.18 -22.50
C LEU A 74 3.50 -7.34 -21.80
N PRO A 75 4.39 -6.33 -21.88
CA PRO A 75 5.74 -6.40 -21.31
C PRO A 75 5.72 -6.14 -19.79
N VAL A 76 4.95 -6.95 -19.05
CA VAL A 76 4.75 -6.83 -17.60
C VAL A 76 5.23 -8.09 -16.89
N LEU A 77 5.86 -7.91 -15.73
CA LEU A 77 6.30 -8.99 -14.85
C LEU A 77 5.57 -8.85 -13.52
N THR A 78 4.79 -9.87 -13.13
CA THR A 78 3.94 -9.81 -11.93
C THR A 78 4.36 -10.80 -10.84
N VAL A 79 5.35 -11.65 -11.12
CA VAL A 79 5.87 -12.66 -10.19
C VAL A 79 7.28 -12.27 -9.75
N ASP A 80 7.52 -12.21 -8.43
CA ASP A 80 8.84 -11.86 -7.86
C ASP A 80 10.00 -12.65 -8.50
N GLU A 81 9.82 -13.96 -8.71
CA GLU A 81 10.82 -14.82 -9.38
C GLU A 81 11.20 -14.30 -10.78
N GLU A 82 10.23 -13.85 -11.58
CA GLU A 82 10.50 -13.27 -12.90
C GLU A 82 11.19 -11.92 -12.77
N ILE A 83 10.73 -11.07 -11.85
CA ILE A 83 11.28 -9.74 -11.61
C ILE A 83 12.76 -9.82 -11.24
N TYR A 84 13.15 -10.73 -10.35
CA TYR A 84 14.54 -10.93 -9.95
C TYR A 84 15.41 -11.52 -11.07
N ARG A 85 14.87 -12.41 -11.90
CA ARG A 85 15.65 -13.02 -12.98
C ARG A 85 15.77 -12.13 -14.21
N LEU A 86 14.78 -11.31 -14.50
CA LEU A 86 14.74 -10.51 -15.72
C LEU A 86 15.19 -9.07 -15.50
N ALA A 87 15.19 -8.60 -14.24
CA ALA A 87 15.62 -7.25 -13.85
C ALA A 87 15.01 -6.17 -14.76
N PRO A 88 13.69 -5.94 -14.66
CA PRO A 88 12.98 -5.02 -15.56
C PRO A 88 13.50 -3.59 -15.42
N ALA A 89 13.33 -2.79 -16.49
CA ALA A 89 13.75 -1.39 -16.52
C ALA A 89 12.94 -0.48 -15.59
N PHE A 90 11.73 -0.90 -15.21
CA PHE A 90 10.84 -0.16 -14.31
C PHE A 90 10.18 -1.14 -13.33
N VAL A 91 10.19 -0.80 -12.05
CA VAL A 91 9.62 -1.62 -10.97
C VAL A 91 8.62 -0.76 -10.19
N ILE A 92 7.38 -1.25 -10.10
CA ILE A 92 6.37 -0.70 -9.20
C ILE A 92 6.27 -1.64 -8.00
N ALA A 93 6.57 -1.13 -6.82
CA ALA A 93 6.50 -1.89 -5.59
C ALA A 93 6.15 -0.99 -4.42
N THR A 94 5.57 -1.58 -3.37
CA THR A 94 5.48 -0.91 -2.07
C THR A 94 6.84 -0.98 -1.38
N VAL A 95 7.20 0.08 -0.64
CA VAL A 95 8.46 0.17 0.14
C VAL A 95 8.66 -1.02 1.07
N ASP A 96 7.56 -1.62 1.53
CA ASP A 96 7.52 -2.82 2.36
C ASP A 96 8.34 -4.00 1.80
N LYS A 97 8.37 -4.16 0.47
CA LYS A 97 9.08 -5.27 -0.18
C LYS A 97 10.59 -5.21 0.01
N LEU A 98 11.14 -4.04 0.36
CA LEU A 98 12.58 -3.89 0.63
C LEU A 98 13.02 -4.61 1.90
N ALA A 99 12.13 -4.87 2.86
CA ALA A 99 12.44 -5.66 4.05
C ALA A 99 12.92 -7.08 3.70
N ARG A 100 12.50 -7.60 2.53
CA ARG A 100 12.87 -8.95 2.08
C ARG A 100 14.30 -9.08 1.55
N LEU A 101 15.02 -7.97 1.30
CA LEU A 101 16.39 -8.01 0.74
C LEU A 101 17.37 -8.80 1.62
N ALA A 102 17.17 -8.83 2.94
CA ALA A 102 18.00 -9.61 3.86
C ALA A 102 17.79 -11.14 3.73
N ARG A 103 16.64 -11.56 3.17
CA ARG A 103 16.21 -12.97 3.08
C ARG A 103 16.30 -13.52 1.65
N GLU A 104 16.02 -12.69 0.65
CA GLU A 104 15.95 -13.07 -0.77
C GLU A 104 17.21 -12.61 -1.51
N GLY A 105 18.24 -13.46 -1.58
CA GLY A 105 19.49 -13.12 -2.29
C GLY A 105 19.30 -12.82 -3.78
N GLU A 106 18.32 -13.45 -4.43
CA GLU A 106 17.98 -13.22 -5.84
C GLU A 106 17.57 -11.77 -6.14
N ALA A 107 17.02 -11.06 -5.14
CA ALA A 107 16.59 -9.67 -5.28
C ALA A 107 17.77 -8.71 -5.51
N ALA A 108 19.01 -9.16 -5.31
CA ALA A 108 20.22 -8.38 -5.56
C ALA A 108 20.35 -7.88 -7.01
N SER A 109 19.75 -8.63 -7.94
CA SER A 109 19.58 -8.27 -9.36
C SER A 109 18.93 -6.89 -9.56
N LEU A 110 17.99 -6.51 -8.68
CA LEU A 110 17.28 -5.22 -8.75
C LEU A 110 18.20 -4.03 -8.49
N SER A 111 19.28 -4.21 -7.73
CA SER A 111 20.33 -3.20 -7.53
C SER A 111 21.54 -3.43 -8.45
N GLY A 112 21.35 -4.26 -9.48
CA GLY A 112 22.31 -4.60 -10.51
C GLY A 112 23.40 -5.58 -10.10
N TYR A 113 23.39 -6.11 -8.87
CA TYR A 113 24.39 -7.07 -8.41
C TYR A 113 24.07 -8.47 -8.94
N VAL A 114 24.66 -8.80 -10.09
CA VAL A 114 24.52 -10.08 -10.78
C VAL A 114 25.89 -10.68 -11.09
N ALA A 115 25.98 -12.01 -11.13
CA ALA A 115 27.21 -12.73 -11.48
C ALA A 115 27.12 -13.46 -12.83
N GLY A 116 25.94 -14.00 -13.14
CA GLY A 116 25.74 -14.84 -14.31
C GLY A 116 24.34 -14.70 -14.89
N ARG A 117 24.23 -14.93 -16.20
CA ARG A 117 22.97 -14.95 -16.93
C ARG A 117 22.84 -16.25 -17.73
N CYS A 118 21.77 -16.98 -17.48
CA CYS A 118 21.32 -18.10 -18.29
C CYS A 118 20.57 -17.58 -19.52
N GLY A 119 20.93 -18.06 -20.71
CA GLY A 119 20.23 -17.70 -21.95
C GLY A 119 18.74 -18.07 -21.99
N ARG A 120 18.27 -18.95 -21.10
CA ARG A 120 16.86 -19.37 -20.97
C ARG A 120 16.14 -18.74 -19.78
N HIS A 121 16.81 -18.70 -18.63
CA HIS A 121 16.19 -18.33 -17.34
C HIS A 121 16.50 -16.91 -16.86
N GLY A 122 17.28 -16.13 -17.60
CA GLY A 122 17.69 -14.78 -17.16
C GLY A 122 18.86 -14.80 -16.18
N TYR A 123 18.99 -13.77 -15.35
CA TYR A 123 20.01 -13.69 -14.31
C TYR A 123 19.81 -14.82 -13.30
N VAL A 124 20.92 -15.46 -12.92
CA VAL A 124 20.93 -16.59 -11.99
C VAL A 124 21.68 -16.20 -10.73
N HIS A 125 21.14 -16.64 -9.60
CA HIS A 125 21.72 -16.47 -8.27
C HIS A 125 21.89 -17.87 -7.63
N PRO A 126 22.91 -18.12 -6.80
CA PRO A 126 23.10 -19.43 -6.16
C PRO A 126 21.91 -19.94 -5.35
N ASP A 127 21.09 -19.04 -4.81
CA ASP A 127 19.86 -19.41 -4.08
C ASP A 127 18.69 -19.79 -5.00
N TYR A 128 18.82 -19.60 -6.33
CA TYR A 128 17.76 -19.90 -7.29
C TYR A 128 17.73 -21.38 -7.68
N ALA A 129 16.74 -22.09 -7.17
CA ALA A 129 16.54 -23.52 -7.45
C ALA A 129 16.01 -23.80 -8.88
N GLY A 130 15.39 -22.83 -9.55
CA GLY A 130 14.76 -23.03 -10.86
C GLY A 130 15.74 -23.18 -12.02
N CYS A 131 17.04 -22.95 -11.80
CA CYS A 131 18.10 -23.18 -12.79
C CYS A 131 19.31 -23.83 -12.10
N SER A 132 19.30 -25.16 -12.02
CA SER A 132 20.34 -25.97 -11.34
C SER A 132 21.59 -26.26 -12.18
N ILE A 133 21.68 -25.71 -13.40
CA ILE A 133 22.72 -26.10 -14.35
C ILE A 133 23.99 -25.27 -14.21
N THR A 134 25.13 -25.96 -14.10
CA THR A 134 26.47 -25.38 -14.02
C THR A 134 27.10 -25.03 -15.38
N THR A 135 26.68 -25.68 -16.48
CA THR A 135 27.30 -25.49 -17.82
C THR A 135 26.33 -25.09 -18.94
N GLY A 136 25.14 -25.71 -19.06
CA GLY A 136 24.07 -25.25 -19.96
C GLY A 136 22.90 -26.23 -20.18
N HIS A 137 21.76 -25.70 -20.62
CA HIS A 137 20.59 -26.46 -21.06
C HIS A 137 20.81 -27.03 -22.46
N ARG A 138 20.42 -28.28 -22.67
CA ARG A 138 20.24 -28.84 -24.01
C ARG A 138 19.00 -28.25 -24.68
N ALA A 139 18.92 -28.35 -26.00
CA ALA A 139 17.70 -28.01 -26.73
C ALA A 139 16.59 -28.98 -26.31
N GLU A 140 15.46 -28.45 -25.84
CA GLU A 140 14.36 -29.22 -25.29
C GLU A 140 13.07 -28.40 -25.35
N GLY A 141 11.94 -29.04 -25.68
CA GLY A 141 10.62 -28.40 -25.67
C GLY A 141 10.47 -27.21 -26.61
N GLY A 142 11.15 -27.21 -27.77
CA GLY A 142 11.14 -26.10 -28.72
C GLY A 142 12.07 -24.92 -28.37
N LEU A 143 12.74 -24.96 -27.21
CA LEU A 143 13.71 -23.95 -26.82
C LEU A 143 15.13 -24.33 -27.27
N PRO A 144 15.94 -23.37 -27.77
CA PRO A 144 17.31 -23.63 -28.14
C PRO A 144 18.18 -24.02 -26.94
N ALA A 145 19.34 -24.61 -27.21
CA ALA A 145 20.35 -24.84 -26.20
C ALA A 145 20.79 -23.49 -25.59
N ALA A 146 20.91 -23.44 -24.26
CA ALA A 146 21.26 -22.22 -23.53
C ALA A 146 22.44 -22.49 -22.59
N ARG A 147 23.28 -21.49 -22.34
CA ARG A 147 24.39 -21.60 -21.39
C ARG A 147 24.33 -20.49 -20.37
N VAL A 148 24.94 -20.71 -19.20
CA VAL A 148 25.18 -19.66 -18.22
C VAL A 148 26.47 -18.96 -18.60
N ARG A 149 26.42 -17.63 -18.72
CA ARG A 149 27.59 -16.80 -19.01
C ARG A 149 27.82 -15.81 -17.87
N PRO A 150 29.07 -15.55 -17.49
CA PRO A 150 29.36 -14.47 -16.55
C PRO A 150 28.93 -13.13 -17.15
N VAL A 151 28.44 -12.23 -16.32
CA VAL A 151 28.00 -10.88 -16.71
C VAL A 151 28.53 -9.86 -15.72
N PRO A 152 28.83 -8.63 -16.17
CA PRO A 152 29.19 -7.55 -15.26
C PRO A 152 27.96 -7.09 -14.45
N ARG A 153 28.21 -6.30 -13.39
CA ARG A 153 27.15 -5.61 -12.63
C ARG A 153 26.31 -4.77 -13.59
N LEU A 154 24.99 -4.86 -13.47
CA LEU A 154 24.07 -3.98 -14.20
C LEU A 154 24.06 -2.60 -13.58
N ARG A 155 23.62 -1.62 -14.36
CA ARG A 155 23.35 -0.28 -13.82
C ARG A 155 22.18 -0.39 -12.83
N PRO A 156 22.36 0.03 -11.57
CA PRO A 156 21.26 0.05 -10.60
C PRO A 156 20.21 1.09 -10.99
N PRO A 157 19.03 1.09 -10.33
CA PRO A 157 18.02 2.12 -10.53
C PRO A 157 18.60 3.53 -10.29
N ASP A 158 18.55 4.38 -11.33
CA ASP A 158 19.01 5.76 -11.26
C ASP A 158 17.88 6.76 -10.95
N LEU A 159 16.61 6.36 -11.03
CA LEU A 159 15.44 7.18 -10.74
C LEU A 159 14.49 6.42 -9.81
N ILE A 160 14.14 7.05 -8.68
CA ILE A 160 13.17 6.56 -7.71
C ILE A 160 12.03 7.58 -7.67
N ILE A 161 10.80 7.13 -7.95
CA ILE A 161 9.60 7.94 -7.85
C ILE A 161 8.83 7.49 -6.61
N GLN A 162 8.73 8.36 -5.61
CA GLN A 162 7.95 8.12 -4.41
C GLN A 162 6.59 8.78 -4.52
N ASP A 163 5.55 7.98 -4.73
CA ASP A 163 4.19 8.48 -4.71
C ASP A 163 3.65 8.61 -3.28
N GLU A 164 2.75 9.57 -3.07
CA GLU A 164 2.08 9.82 -1.79
C GLU A 164 3.04 9.93 -0.60
N LEU A 165 4.10 10.74 -0.71
CA LEU A 165 5.15 10.87 0.32
C LEU A 165 4.59 11.18 1.73
N HIS A 166 3.45 11.86 1.81
CA HIS A 166 2.80 12.16 3.08
C HIS A 166 2.32 10.91 3.86
N LEU A 167 2.19 9.76 3.20
CA LEU A 167 1.91 8.48 3.85
C LEU A 167 3.13 7.88 4.54
N ILE A 168 4.33 8.34 4.19
CA ILE A 168 5.60 7.92 4.80
C ILE A 168 5.86 8.79 6.04
N THR A 169 5.14 8.48 7.10
CA THR A 169 5.18 9.21 8.38
C THR A 169 5.07 8.26 9.58
N GLY A 170 5.38 8.76 10.78
CA GLY A 170 5.25 8.01 12.03
C GLY A 170 6.09 6.75 12.04
N ALA A 171 5.56 5.65 12.57
CA ALA A 171 6.29 4.38 12.72
C ALA A 171 6.72 3.77 11.37
N LEU A 172 5.87 3.87 10.34
CA LEU A 172 6.20 3.37 9.00
C LEU A 172 7.32 4.23 8.39
N GLY A 173 7.17 5.56 8.42
CA GLY A 173 8.19 6.48 7.90
C GLY A 173 9.53 6.36 8.61
N THR A 174 9.53 6.15 9.93
CA THR A 174 10.74 5.84 10.72
C THR A 174 11.44 4.58 10.22
N SER A 175 10.70 3.51 9.96
CA SER A 175 11.26 2.24 9.46
C SER A 175 11.77 2.38 8.02
N VAL A 176 10.99 3.05 7.16
CA VAL A 176 11.36 3.32 5.77
C VAL A 176 12.63 4.15 5.70
N GLY A 177 12.75 5.24 6.47
CA GLY A 177 13.96 6.07 6.48
C GLY A 177 15.23 5.32 6.89
N LEU A 178 15.10 4.27 7.71
CA LEU A 178 16.23 3.41 8.07
C LEU A 178 16.63 2.51 6.90
N PHE A 179 15.66 1.94 6.18
CA PHE A 179 15.91 1.14 4.99
C PHE A 179 16.34 1.96 3.76
N GLU A 180 15.97 3.23 3.68
CA GLU A 180 16.47 4.15 2.64
C GLU A 180 17.99 4.30 2.67
N VAL A 181 18.62 4.11 3.83
CA VAL A 181 20.08 4.00 3.94
C VAL A 181 20.60 2.83 3.11
N ALA A 182 19.92 1.66 3.17
CA ALA A 182 20.27 0.50 2.37
C ALA A 182 19.98 0.75 0.88
N VAL A 183 18.80 1.25 0.54
CA VAL A 183 18.39 1.50 -0.86
C VAL A 183 19.39 2.43 -1.55
N GLU A 184 19.71 3.58 -0.96
CA GLU A 184 20.67 4.50 -1.54
C GLU A 184 22.04 3.84 -1.67
N THR A 185 22.52 3.15 -0.63
CA THR A 185 23.84 2.48 -0.65
C THR A 185 23.92 1.44 -1.78
N LEU A 186 22.86 0.67 -2.00
CA LEU A 186 22.77 -0.36 -3.03
C LEU A 186 22.63 0.22 -4.44
N CYS A 187 21.93 1.34 -4.58
CA CYS A 187 21.73 2.01 -5.86
C CYS A 187 22.87 2.96 -6.24
N CYS A 188 23.81 3.24 -5.33
CA CYS A 188 25.02 4.00 -5.65
C CYS A 188 25.98 3.20 -6.55
N TRP A 189 26.55 3.90 -7.52
CA TRP A 189 27.59 3.38 -8.41
C TRP A 189 28.62 4.47 -8.73
N GLN A 190 29.76 4.08 -9.30
CA GLN A 190 30.81 5.03 -9.69
C GLN A 190 30.81 5.21 -11.20
N ASN A 191 30.82 6.46 -11.68
CA ASN A 191 30.98 6.73 -13.10
C ASN A 191 32.40 6.42 -13.60
N ALA A 192 32.64 6.56 -14.91
CA ALA A 192 33.96 6.33 -15.52
C ALA A 192 35.09 7.20 -14.92
N ALA A 193 34.74 8.33 -14.29
CA ALA A 193 35.69 9.22 -13.59
C ALA A 193 35.84 8.91 -12.09
N GLY A 194 35.29 7.78 -11.61
CA GLY A 194 35.35 7.35 -10.21
C GLY A 194 34.44 8.14 -9.26
N ARG A 195 33.60 9.04 -9.76
CA ARG A 195 32.70 9.86 -8.91
C ARG A 195 31.45 9.05 -8.53
N PRO A 196 31.03 9.09 -7.25
CA PRO A 196 29.80 8.44 -6.83
C PRO A 196 28.58 9.10 -7.47
N VAL A 197 27.76 8.29 -8.11
CA VAL A 197 26.45 8.65 -8.66
C VAL A 197 25.39 8.05 -7.76
N ARG A 198 24.47 8.91 -7.32
CA ARG A 198 23.34 8.55 -6.47
C ARG A 198 22.05 8.55 -7.29
N PRO A 199 21.02 7.75 -6.93
CA PRO A 199 19.74 7.81 -7.61
C PRO A 199 19.10 9.19 -7.45
N MET A 200 18.44 9.68 -8.49
CA MET A 200 17.53 10.82 -8.43
C MET A 200 16.23 10.38 -7.76
N ILE A 201 15.72 11.20 -6.84
CA ILE A 201 14.48 10.91 -6.11
C ILE A 201 13.49 12.01 -6.46
N VAL A 202 12.34 11.63 -6.99
CA VAL A 202 11.20 12.51 -7.25
C VAL A 202 10.05 12.05 -6.37
N ALA A 203 9.49 12.94 -5.56
CA ALA A 203 8.41 12.58 -4.66
C ALA A 203 7.17 13.44 -4.94
N SER A 204 6.01 12.81 -5.11
CA SER A 204 4.71 13.47 -5.19
C SER A 204 4.04 13.49 -3.82
N THR A 205 3.38 14.61 -3.49
CA THR A 205 2.59 14.73 -2.27
C THR A 205 1.51 15.79 -2.39
N ALA A 206 0.31 15.50 -1.88
CA ALA A 206 -0.80 16.45 -1.84
C ALA A 206 -0.72 17.44 -0.67
N THR A 207 -0.21 17.01 0.48
CA THR A 207 -0.20 17.81 1.72
C THR A 207 1.07 17.51 2.49
N VAL A 208 2.02 18.44 2.49
CA VAL A 208 3.24 18.32 3.29
C VAL A 208 3.55 19.63 4.00
N ARG A 209 3.91 19.52 5.27
CA ARG A 209 4.49 20.60 6.08
C ARG A 209 5.85 20.14 6.57
N ASN A 210 6.81 21.08 6.66
CA ASN A 210 8.21 20.79 7.00
C ASN A 210 8.87 19.76 6.06
N ALA A 211 8.59 19.85 4.74
CA ALA A 211 9.12 18.92 3.74
C ALA A 211 10.65 18.77 3.81
N VAL A 212 11.38 19.86 4.08
CA VAL A 212 12.85 19.85 4.21
C VAL A 212 13.31 18.90 5.31
N GLU A 213 12.70 18.96 6.50
CA GLU A 213 13.07 18.11 7.63
C GLU A 213 12.70 16.65 7.37
N GLN A 214 11.52 16.40 6.81
CA GLN A 214 11.06 15.05 6.48
C GLN A 214 11.97 14.40 5.42
N ILE A 215 12.29 15.12 4.33
CA ILE A 215 13.17 14.63 3.26
C ILE A 215 14.59 14.43 3.77
N ARG A 216 15.11 15.31 4.62
CA ARG A 216 16.41 15.10 5.25
C ARG A 216 16.40 13.85 6.13
N GLY A 217 15.37 13.65 6.94
CA GLY A 217 15.24 12.47 7.80
C GLY A 217 15.14 11.16 7.00
N LEU A 218 14.36 11.13 5.93
CA LEU A 218 14.19 9.96 5.07
C LEU A 218 15.42 9.70 4.19
N TYR A 219 15.81 10.70 3.41
CA TYR A 219 16.74 10.54 2.29
C TYR A 219 18.14 11.12 2.55
N GLY A 220 18.36 11.86 3.64
CA GLY A 220 19.67 12.47 3.94
C GLY A 220 20.09 13.51 2.91
N ARG A 221 19.12 14.19 2.31
CA ARG A 221 19.30 15.10 1.17
C ARG A 221 18.57 16.42 1.39
N GLY A 222 19.02 17.45 0.67
CA GLY A 222 18.22 18.65 0.44
C GLY A 222 17.04 18.34 -0.50
N VAL A 223 16.04 19.21 -0.49
CA VAL A 223 14.85 19.11 -1.34
C VAL A 223 14.67 20.39 -2.12
N GLU A 224 14.27 20.25 -3.38
CA GLU A 224 13.74 21.35 -4.19
C GLU A 224 12.25 21.09 -4.39
N ILE A 225 11.41 22.07 -4.06
CA ILE A 225 9.95 21.94 -4.16
C ILE A 225 9.50 22.46 -5.52
N PHE A 226 8.72 21.65 -6.23
CA PHE A 226 8.13 21.99 -7.51
C PHE A 226 6.63 21.65 -7.52
N PRO A 227 5.74 22.55 -7.98
CA PRO A 227 6.04 23.92 -8.38
C PRO A 227 6.39 24.82 -7.18
N PRO A 228 7.29 25.82 -7.33
CA PRO A 228 7.59 26.75 -6.26
C PRO A 228 6.41 27.70 -6.02
N GLN A 229 6.16 28.05 -4.76
CA GLN A 229 5.25 29.14 -4.39
C GLN A 229 5.86 30.48 -4.78
N VAL A 230 5.02 31.42 -5.22
CA VAL A 230 5.45 32.79 -5.58
C VAL A 230 5.10 33.77 -4.45
N LEU A 231 4.68 35.00 -4.77
CA LEU A 231 4.42 36.05 -3.78
C LEU A 231 3.17 35.78 -2.93
N ASP A 232 2.15 35.18 -3.53
CA ASP A 232 0.91 34.78 -2.86
C ASP A 232 0.89 33.27 -2.67
N VAL A 233 0.33 32.81 -1.55
CA VAL A 233 0.13 31.38 -1.26
C VAL A 233 -0.86 30.73 -2.22
N ALA A 234 -1.77 31.53 -2.80
CA ALA A 234 -2.72 31.13 -3.82
C ALA A 234 -2.09 30.87 -5.19
N ASP A 235 -0.86 31.35 -5.40
CA ASP A 235 -0.21 31.35 -6.70
C ASP A 235 1.08 30.52 -6.71
N THR A 236 1.28 29.82 -7.81
CA THR A 236 2.56 29.22 -8.20
C THR A 236 2.93 29.72 -9.59
N PHE A 237 4.14 29.44 -10.05
CA PHE A 237 4.50 29.74 -11.44
C PHE A 237 3.58 29.04 -12.46
N PHE A 238 2.95 27.92 -12.09
CA PHE A 238 2.14 27.08 -12.98
C PHE A 238 0.62 27.18 -12.75
N SER A 239 0.18 27.77 -11.65
CA SER A 239 -1.23 27.79 -11.25
C SER A 239 -1.55 29.02 -10.43
N ARG A 240 -2.79 29.48 -10.49
CA ARG A 240 -3.35 30.50 -9.60
C ARG A 240 -4.66 29.99 -9.03
N GLU A 241 -5.04 30.45 -7.85
CA GLU A 241 -6.38 30.20 -7.33
C GLU A 241 -7.41 30.93 -8.18
N GLU A 242 -8.46 30.23 -8.59
CA GLU A 242 -9.60 30.85 -9.26
C GLU A 242 -10.63 31.29 -8.24
N GLU A 243 -11.14 32.50 -8.41
CA GLU A 243 -12.20 33.03 -7.57
C GLU A 243 -13.48 32.18 -7.70
N ILE A 244 -14.14 31.93 -6.57
CA ILE A 244 -15.38 31.16 -6.53
C ILE A 244 -16.53 32.02 -7.05
N THR A 245 -17.00 31.71 -8.27
CA THR A 245 -18.15 32.36 -8.90
C THR A 245 -19.20 31.33 -9.32
N PRO A 246 -20.40 31.74 -9.76
CA PRO A 246 -21.36 30.82 -10.37
C PRO A 246 -20.82 30.07 -11.60
N GLU A 247 -19.91 30.69 -12.35
CA GLU A 247 -19.25 30.11 -13.53
C GLU A 247 -18.10 29.16 -13.13
N ASN A 248 -17.42 29.47 -12.02
CA ASN A 248 -16.34 28.67 -11.43
C ASN A 248 -16.75 28.17 -10.03
N PRO A 249 -17.70 27.22 -9.95
CA PRO A 249 -18.20 26.76 -8.67
C PRO A 249 -17.15 25.91 -7.95
N GLY A 250 -16.70 26.40 -6.79
CA GLY A 250 -15.86 25.64 -5.88
C GLY A 250 -16.63 24.55 -5.11
N ARG A 251 -15.94 23.89 -4.18
CA ARG A 251 -16.56 22.93 -3.26
C ARG A 251 -17.23 23.66 -2.10
N ARG A 252 -18.48 23.31 -1.81
CA ARG A 252 -19.23 23.85 -0.66
C ARG A 252 -19.15 22.89 0.53
N TYR A 253 -18.66 23.41 1.65
CA TYR A 253 -18.61 22.69 2.92
C TYR A 253 -19.75 23.13 3.83
N VAL A 254 -20.47 22.17 4.42
CA VAL A 254 -21.59 22.40 5.35
C VAL A 254 -21.34 21.62 6.63
N GLY A 255 -21.19 22.33 7.75
CA GLY A 255 -21.10 21.72 9.07
C GLY A 255 -22.49 21.42 9.64
N VAL A 256 -22.67 20.25 10.22
CA VAL A 256 -23.89 19.85 10.94
C VAL A 256 -23.50 19.33 12.31
N SER A 257 -24.08 19.90 13.37
CA SER A 257 -23.98 19.38 14.73
C SER A 257 -25.36 19.43 15.38
N ALA A 258 -25.94 18.24 15.63
CA ALA A 258 -27.27 18.11 16.22
C ALA A 258 -27.14 17.90 17.74
N GLN A 259 -27.12 18.99 18.49
CA GLN A 259 -27.01 18.94 19.95
C GLN A 259 -28.13 18.11 20.58
N GLY A 260 -27.77 17.26 21.54
CA GLY A 260 -28.72 16.38 22.24
C GLY A 260 -29.25 15.20 21.39
N VAL A 261 -28.87 15.09 20.13
CA VAL A 261 -29.28 13.98 19.24
C VAL A 261 -28.18 12.92 19.21
N ARG A 262 -28.55 11.63 19.27
CA ARG A 262 -27.58 10.53 19.09
C ARG A 262 -26.98 10.62 17.68
N LEU A 263 -25.66 10.44 17.57
CA LEU A 263 -24.95 10.53 16.28
C LEU A 263 -25.60 9.63 15.21
N SER A 264 -25.94 8.39 15.56
CA SER A 264 -26.61 7.45 14.63
C SER A 264 -27.93 7.98 14.09
N SER A 265 -28.73 8.66 14.91
CA SER A 265 -29.98 9.27 14.45
C SER A 265 -29.72 10.42 13.48
N ALA A 266 -28.68 11.23 13.74
CA ALA A 266 -28.26 12.30 12.86
C ALA A 266 -27.71 11.77 11.53
N GLU A 267 -26.88 10.72 11.55
CA GLU A 267 -26.37 10.02 10.36
C GLU A 267 -27.52 9.57 9.44
N ILE A 268 -28.52 8.88 10.01
CA ILE A 268 -29.68 8.39 9.25
C ILE A 268 -30.47 9.57 8.66
N ARG A 269 -30.71 10.64 9.44
CA ARG A 269 -31.45 11.83 8.96
C ARG A 269 -30.71 12.50 7.80
N VAL A 270 -29.42 12.75 7.96
CA VAL A 270 -28.62 13.47 6.97
C VAL A 270 -28.50 12.63 5.69
N ALA A 271 -28.19 11.34 5.80
CA ALA A 271 -28.10 10.45 4.64
C ALA A 271 -29.43 10.33 3.88
N GLU A 272 -30.57 10.22 4.58
CA GLU A 272 -31.90 10.24 3.94
C GLU A 272 -32.12 11.51 3.13
N VAL A 273 -31.88 12.68 3.74
CA VAL A 273 -32.12 13.97 3.11
C VAL A 273 -31.23 14.11 1.88
N LEU A 274 -29.96 13.76 1.99
CA LEU A 274 -28.99 13.81 0.90
C LEU A 274 -29.38 12.90 -0.28
N LEU A 275 -29.73 11.64 -0.01
CA LEU A 275 -30.14 10.69 -1.04
C LEU A 275 -31.48 11.08 -1.70
N SER A 276 -32.42 11.61 -0.92
CA SER A 276 -33.72 12.06 -1.40
C SER A 276 -33.60 13.35 -2.22
N ALA A 277 -32.72 14.26 -1.81
CA ALA A 277 -32.40 15.46 -2.56
C ALA A 277 -31.71 15.12 -3.89
N GLY A 278 -30.80 14.15 -3.91
CA GLY A 278 -30.21 13.63 -5.15
C GLY A 278 -31.28 13.15 -6.14
N GLN A 279 -32.24 12.33 -5.67
CA GLN A 279 -33.35 11.87 -6.52
C GLN A 279 -34.21 13.03 -7.03
N LEU A 280 -34.52 14.00 -6.16
CA LEU A 280 -35.26 15.20 -6.56
C LEU A 280 -34.52 16.00 -7.64
N LEU A 281 -33.20 16.12 -7.53
CA LEU A 281 -32.37 16.80 -8.52
C LEU A 281 -32.31 16.01 -9.83
N LEU A 282 -32.23 14.67 -9.80
CA LEU A 282 -32.28 13.85 -11.01
C LEU A 282 -33.60 14.02 -11.75
N ASP A 283 -34.71 14.05 -11.01
CA ASP A 283 -36.05 14.22 -11.60
C ASP A 283 -36.25 15.63 -12.20
N ARG A 284 -35.57 16.67 -11.67
CA ARG A 284 -35.70 18.07 -12.12
C ARG A 284 -34.67 18.49 -13.16
N SER A 285 -33.43 18.06 -12.99
CA SER A 285 -32.25 18.53 -13.72
C SER A 285 -31.59 17.45 -14.58
N GLY A 286 -32.15 16.24 -14.58
CA GLY A 286 -31.67 15.13 -15.40
C GLY A 286 -30.20 14.80 -15.12
N LYS A 287 -29.42 14.60 -16.19
CA LYS A 287 -28.05 14.09 -16.11
C LYS A 287 -27.11 14.97 -15.28
N ALA A 288 -27.36 16.28 -15.17
CA ALA A 288 -26.55 17.19 -14.36
C ALA A 288 -26.55 16.85 -12.86
N ALA A 289 -27.56 16.10 -12.38
CA ALA A 289 -27.67 15.70 -10.98
C ALA A 289 -26.91 14.41 -10.63
N ASP A 290 -26.41 13.67 -11.64
CA ASP A 290 -25.72 12.39 -11.46
C ASP A 290 -24.60 12.42 -10.39
N PRO A 291 -23.74 13.45 -10.29
CA PRO A 291 -22.69 13.53 -9.27
C PRO A 291 -23.20 13.46 -7.83
N TYR A 292 -24.46 13.86 -7.60
CA TYR A 292 -25.12 13.88 -6.29
C TYR A 292 -26.01 12.67 -6.05
N MET A 293 -26.13 11.76 -7.03
CA MET A 293 -26.90 10.54 -6.88
C MET A 293 -26.17 9.51 -6.01
N THR A 294 -24.84 9.52 -5.99
CA THR A 294 -24.04 8.64 -5.12
C THR A 294 -23.62 9.37 -3.86
N LEU A 295 -24.01 8.87 -2.68
CA LEU A 295 -23.56 9.40 -1.39
C LEU A 295 -22.26 8.71 -0.97
N VAL A 296 -21.15 9.46 -0.92
CA VAL A 296 -19.90 8.96 -0.33
C VAL A 296 -19.90 9.22 1.18
N GLY A 297 -20.04 8.18 1.99
CA GLY A 297 -19.93 8.25 3.44
C GLY A 297 -18.49 7.99 3.90
N TYR A 298 -17.82 8.99 4.46
CA TYR A 298 -16.46 8.87 4.98
C TYR A 298 -16.47 8.72 6.51
N PHE A 299 -15.76 7.70 7.01
CA PHE A 299 -15.72 7.35 8.43
C PHE A 299 -14.30 7.22 8.95
N ASN A 300 -14.06 7.75 10.15
CA ASN A 300 -12.77 7.63 10.84
C ASN A 300 -12.56 6.24 11.47
N ALA A 301 -13.64 5.52 11.76
CA ALA A 301 -13.60 4.22 12.42
C ALA A 301 -14.42 3.17 11.65
N THR A 302 -13.83 1.99 11.44
CA THR A 302 -14.49 0.83 10.82
C THR A 302 -15.75 0.39 11.56
N ARG A 303 -15.81 0.61 12.88
CA ARG A 303 -17.00 0.36 13.70
C ARG A 303 -18.17 1.30 13.36
N GLU A 304 -17.88 2.58 13.14
CA GLU A 304 -18.91 3.57 12.76
C GLU A 304 -19.42 3.28 11.34
N LEU A 305 -18.50 2.97 10.43
CA LEU A 305 -18.83 2.52 9.07
C LEU A 305 -19.75 1.29 9.08
N ALA A 306 -19.42 0.26 9.85
CA ALA A 306 -20.25 -0.94 9.96
C ALA A 306 -21.65 -0.64 10.52
N GLY A 307 -21.74 0.32 11.45
CA GLY A 307 -23.01 0.85 11.93
C GLY A 307 -23.82 1.48 10.79
N MET A 308 -23.18 2.36 10.01
CA MET A 308 -23.83 3.00 8.86
C MET A 308 -24.26 2.00 7.79
N ALA A 309 -23.46 0.97 7.48
CA ALA A 309 -23.84 -0.07 6.53
C ALA A 309 -25.17 -0.72 6.89
N ARG A 310 -25.37 -1.02 8.19
CA ARG A 310 -26.64 -1.54 8.70
C ARG A 310 -27.77 -0.51 8.60
N TYR A 311 -27.51 0.74 8.97
CA TYR A 311 -28.51 1.81 8.87
C TYR A 311 -28.93 2.10 7.43
N VAL A 312 -28.01 1.96 6.47
CA VAL A 312 -28.32 2.13 5.04
C VAL A 312 -29.25 1.05 4.55
N ALA A 313 -28.97 -0.21 4.90
CA ALA A 313 -29.76 -1.36 4.48
C ALA A 313 -31.20 -1.36 5.06
N ASP A 314 -31.40 -0.78 6.25
CA ASP A 314 -32.67 -0.83 6.96
C ASP A 314 -33.37 0.55 7.03
N ASP A 315 -32.90 1.42 7.93
CA ASP A 315 -33.51 2.72 8.20
C ASP A 315 -33.55 3.63 6.96
N VAL A 316 -32.37 3.96 6.41
CA VAL A 316 -32.24 4.94 5.33
C VAL A 316 -33.02 4.47 4.11
N GLN A 317 -32.85 3.20 3.72
CA GLN A 317 -33.59 2.59 2.61
C GLN A 317 -35.11 2.70 2.79
N THR A 318 -35.63 2.35 3.97
CA THR A 318 -37.07 2.44 4.25
C THR A 318 -37.59 3.87 4.08
N ARG A 319 -36.80 4.83 4.52
CA ARG A 319 -37.22 6.24 4.57
C ARG A 319 -37.09 6.96 3.24
N VAL A 320 -36.08 6.65 2.42
CA VAL A 320 -35.99 7.18 1.05
C VAL A 320 -37.03 6.52 0.12
N ARG A 321 -37.41 5.26 0.40
CA ARG A 321 -38.50 4.56 -0.32
C ARG A 321 -39.87 5.13 0.03
N SER A 322 -40.06 5.56 1.27
CA SER A 322 -41.31 6.15 1.77
C SER A 322 -41.05 7.49 2.49
N PRO A 323 -40.73 8.57 1.75
CA PRO A 323 -40.51 9.88 2.35
C PRO A 323 -41.73 10.35 3.14
N LYS A 324 -41.51 11.16 4.18
CA LYS A 324 -42.61 11.73 4.98
C LYS A 324 -43.57 12.51 4.08
N LYS A 325 -44.88 12.33 4.29
CA LYS A 325 -45.92 13.12 3.61
C LYS A 325 -45.65 14.61 3.84
N GLY A 326 -45.71 15.40 2.77
CA GLY A 326 -45.44 16.85 2.81
C GLY A 326 -43.96 17.26 2.78
N SER A 327 -43.01 16.32 2.76
CA SER A 327 -41.57 16.64 2.69
C SER A 327 -41.11 17.19 1.33
N GLY A 328 -41.89 16.99 0.27
CA GLY A 328 -41.53 17.39 -1.10
C GLY A 328 -40.50 16.48 -1.78
N PHE A 329 -40.00 15.45 -1.11
CA PHE A 329 -39.05 14.50 -1.68
C PHE A 329 -39.74 13.36 -2.46
N PRO A 330 -39.21 12.97 -3.64
CA PRO A 330 -39.69 11.81 -4.39
C PRO A 330 -39.21 10.51 -3.74
N ARG A 331 -39.83 9.40 -4.14
CA ARG A 331 -39.42 8.06 -3.69
C ARG A 331 -38.15 7.64 -4.41
N ARG A 332 -37.19 7.09 -3.66
CA ARG A 332 -36.01 6.45 -4.22
C ARG A 332 -36.10 4.94 -4.02
N TYR A 333 -36.03 4.18 -5.11
CA TYR A 333 -36.26 2.74 -5.10
C TYR A 333 -34.96 1.91 -5.13
N GLY A 334 -33.86 2.49 -5.61
CA GLY A 334 -32.61 1.76 -5.85
C GLY A 334 -32.73 0.65 -6.91
N ALA A 335 -31.78 -0.28 -6.91
CA ALA A 335 -31.76 -1.44 -7.80
C ALA A 335 -32.50 -2.62 -7.17
N PHE A 336 -33.41 -3.27 -7.92
CA PHE A 336 -34.22 -4.39 -7.42
C PHE A 336 -34.96 -4.09 -6.10
N GLY A 337 -35.29 -2.81 -5.85
CA GLY A 337 -35.99 -2.36 -4.65
C GLY A 337 -35.11 -2.18 -3.41
N GLN A 338 -33.78 -2.21 -3.56
CA GLN A 338 -32.80 -1.98 -2.50
C GLN A 338 -31.76 -0.94 -2.95
N LEU A 339 -31.17 -0.21 -1.99
CA LEU A 339 -30.05 0.69 -2.29
C LEU A 339 -28.80 -0.15 -2.60
N THR A 340 -28.13 0.18 -3.70
CA THR A 340 -26.87 -0.47 -4.09
C THR A 340 -25.74 0.13 -3.27
N THR A 341 -25.09 -0.66 -2.43
CA THR A 341 -24.03 -0.20 -1.53
C THR A 341 -22.65 -0.72 -1.96
N GLY A 342 -21.67 0.18 -1.93
CA GLY A 342 -20.25 -0.15 -2.08
C GLY A 342 -19.50 0.11 -0.78
N GLU A 343 -18.39 -0.58 -0.58
CA GLU A 343 -17.47 -0.34 0.54
C GLU A 343 -16.06 -0.05 -0.03
N LEU A 344 -15.30 0.81 0.65
CA LEU A 344 -13.88 1.09 0.39
C LEU A 344 -13.13 1.15 1.72
N THR A 345 -12.85 -0.02 2.27
CA THR A 345 -12.12 -0.17 3.54
C THR A 345 -10.94 -1.12 3.39
N SER A 346 -10.01 -1.11 4.35
CA SER A 346 -8.86 -2.01 4.37
C SER A 346 -9.21 -3.50 4.42
N ARG A 347 -10.49 -3.85 4.64
CA ARG A 347 -10.99 -5.23 4.61
C ARG A 347 -11.17 -5.76 3.19
N ILE A 348 -11.26 -4.87 2.20
CA ILE A 348 -11.43 -5.25 0.80
C ILE A 348 -10.09 -5.68 0.26
N ALA A 349 -10.06 -6.86 -0.36
CA ALA A 349 -8.87 -7.36 -1.02
C ALA A 349 -8.45 -6.40 -2.15
N SER A 350 -7.15 -6.15 -2.31
CA SER A 350 -6.65 -5.18 -3.30
C SER A 350 -7.13 -5.44 -4.73
N ALA A 351 -7.40 -6.71 -5.08
CA ALA A 351 -7.95 -7.10 -6.39
C ALA A 351 -9.40 -6.62 -6.63
N ASP A 352 -10.19 -6.47 -5.57
CA ASP A 352 -11.59 -6.05 -5.64
C ASP A 352 -11.71 -4.52 -5.65
N ILE A 353 -10.69 -3.78 -5.19
CA ILE A 353 -10.68 -2.30 -5.20
C ILE A 353 -10.89 -1.78 -6.63
N GLY A 354 -10.15 -2.30 -7.62
CA GLY A 354 -10.28 -1.87 -9.01
C GLY A 354 -11.70 -2.03 -9.57
N ARG A 355 -12.37 -3.14 -9.22
CA ARG A 355 -13.77 -3.38 -9.63
C ARG A 355 -14.72 -2.38 -8.97
N THR A 356 -14.55 -2.12 -7.68
CA THR A 356 -15.34 -1.12 -6.96
C THR A 356 -15.13 0.28 -7.57
N LEU A 357 -13.90 0.62 -7.96
CA LEU A 357 -13.56 1.89 -8.63
C LEU A 357 -14.20 2.01 -10.02
N ASP A 358 -14.13 0.98 -10.85
CA ASP A 358 -14.81 0.93 -12.15
C ASP A 358 -16.34 1.07 -11.98
N HIS A 359 -16.90 0.46 -10.95
CA HIS A 359 -18.32 0.56 -10.62
C HIS A 359 -18.71 1.97 -10.12
N LEU A 360 -17.85 2.63 -9.35
CA LEU A 360 -18.06 4.02 -8.93
C LEU A 360 -18.17 5.02 -10.09
N ALA A 361 -17.54 4.70 -11.22
CA ALA A 361 -17.61 5.50 -12.44
C ALA A 361 -18.93 5.34 -13.21
N LEU A 362 -19.79 4.36 -12.88
CA LEU A 362 -21.10 4.20 -13.52
C LEU A 362 -22.02 5.38 -13.22
N GLU A 363 -22.65 5.93 -14.27
CA GLU A 363 -23.57 7.06 -14.20
C GLU A 363 -25.03 6.61 -14.01
N PHE A 364 -25.81 7.40 -13.27
CA PHE A 364 -27.26 7.29 -13.21
C PHE A 364 -27.88 7.94 -14.45
N ASP A 365 -28.48 7.12 -15.30
CA ASP A 365 -29.31 7.58 -16.41
C ASP A 365 -30.73 7.98 -15.93
N PRO A 366 -31.19 9.23 -16.13
CA PRO A 366 -32.55 9.66 -15.81
C PRO A 366 -33.65 8.80 -16.45
N ALA A 367 -33.42 8.24 -17.64
CA ALA A 367 -34.38 7.40 -18.34
C ALA A 367 -34.59 6.03 -17.65
N HIS A 368 -33.68 5.62 -16.78
CA HIS A 368 -33.74 4.37 -16.03
C HIS A 368 -33.92 4.56 -14.52
N HIS A 369 -33.36 5.64 -13.98
CA HIS A 369 -33.26 5.89 -12.54
C HIS A 369 -34.13 7.07 -12.06
N GLY A 370 -34.75 7.82 -12.97
CA GLY A 370 -35.75 8.82 -12.62
C GLY A 370 -37.01 8.19 -12.02
N THR A 371 -37.72 8.96 -11.20
CA THR A 371 -38.93 8.47 -10.51
C THR A 371 -40.04 8.12 -11.50
N ALA A 372 -40.22 8.92 -12.55
CA ALA A 372 -41.19 8.65 -13.62
C ALA A 372 -40.84 7.38 -14.40
N ALA A 373 -39.56 7.17 -14.72
CA ALA A 373 -39.07 5.96 -15.38
C ALA A 373 -39.34 4.70 -14.53
N MET A 374 -39.10 4.79 -13.21
CA MET A 374 -39.37 3.69 -12.30
C MET A 374 -40.87 3.37 -12.21
N GLN A 375 -41.73 4.38 -12.15
CA GLN A 375 -43.19 4.21 -12.15
C GLN A 375 -43.67 3.54 -13.45
N ALA A 376 -43.16 3.98 -14.60
CA ALA A 376 -43.46 3.38 -15.90
C ALA A 376 -43.04 1.90 -15.94
N ARG A 377 -41.87 1.56 -15.40
CA ARG A 377 -41.39 0.19 -15.31
C ARG A 377 -42.26 -0.69 -14.42
N ILE A 378 -42.65 -0.20 -13.25
CA ILE A 378 -43.56 -0.93 -12.34
C ILE A 378 -44.91 -1.17 -13.03
N ALA A 379 -45.45 -0.17 -13.72
CA ALA A 379 -46.71 -0.30 -14.46
C ALA A 379 -46.60 -1.31 -15.61
N ALA A 380 -45.49 -1.29 -16.35
CA ALA A 380 -45.24 -2.21 -17.46
C ALA A 380 -45.04 -3.66 -16.96
N GLU A 381 -44.34 -3.86 -15.85
CA GLU A 381 -44.17 -5.17 -15.20
C GLU A 381 -45.51 -5.70 -14.68
N ALA A 382 -46.35 -4.85 -14.08
CA ALA A 382 -47.72 -5.21 -13.68
C ALA A 382 -48.63 -5.55 -14.88
N ALA A 383 -48.38 -4.94 -16.05
CA ALA A 383 -49.07 -5.21 -17.30
C ALA A 383 -48.48 -6.41 -18.08
N GLY A 384 -47.51 -7.15 -17.52
CA GLY A 384 -46.88 -8.31 -18.14
C GLY A 384 -45.87 -8.00 -19.25
N HIS A 385 -45.46 -6.75 -19.41
CA HIS A 385 -44.51 -6.28 -20.42
C HIS A 385 -43.28 -5.66 -19.76
N PRO A 386 -42.34 -6.47 -19.22
CA PRO A 386 -41.19 -5.95 -18.48
C PRO A 386 -40.27 -5.13 -19.41
N LEU A 387 -39.96 -3.90 -18.99
CA LEU A 387 -38.97 -3.08 -19.67
C LEU A 387 -37.54 -3.57 -19.36
N PRO A 388 -36.60 -3.43 -20.31
CA PRO A 388 -35.20 -3.82 -20.10
C PRO A 388 -34.59 -3.04 -18.92
N ARG A 389 -33.72 -3.72 -18.16
CA ARG A 389 -32.97 -3.13 -17.04
C ARG A 389 -31.51 -2.97 -17.43
N PRO A 390 -30.82 -1.92 -16.96
CA PRO A 390 -29.37 -1.86 -17.11
C PRO A 390 -28.74 -3.08 -16.43
N PRO A 391 -27.69 -3.67 -17.04
CA PRO A 391 -27.10 -4.91 -16.56
C PRO A 391 -26.43 -4.76 -15.18
N VAL A 392 -25.91 -3.57 -14.87
CA VAL A 392 -25.29 -3.23 -13.59
C VAL A 392 -25.86 -1.89 -13.13
N ALA A 393 -26.33 -1.83 -11.88
CA ALA A 393 -26.82 -0.60 -11.28
C ALA A 393 -25.67 0.19 -10.63
N PRO A 394 -25.58 1.51 -10.80
CA PRO A 394 -24.60 2.34 -10.08
C PRO A 394 -24.76 2.27 -8.56
N PHE A 395 -23.71 2.60 -7.80
CA PHE A 395 -23.80 2.68 -6.35
C PHE A 395 -24.63 3.89 -5.89
N ASP A 396 -25.64 3.64 -5.06
CA ASP A 396 -26.40 4.66 -4.34
C ASP A 396 -25.58 5.23 -3.17
N VAL A 397 -24.88 4.37 -2.42
CA VAL A 397 -24.08 4.74 -1.25
C VAL A 397 -22.75 4.01 -1.26
N VAL A 398 -21.68 4.72 -0.93
CA VAL A 398 -20.33 4.17 -0.86
C VAL A 398 -19.76 4.51 0.50
N LEU A 399 -19.44 3.49 1.28
CA LEU A 399 -18.94 3.65 2.63
C LEU A 399 -17.43 3.46 2.65
N ALA A 400 -16.70 4.48 3.09
CA ALA A 400 -15.26 4.52 2.96
C ALA A 400 -14.54 4.94 4.25
N THR A 401 -13.31 4.47 4.40
CA THR A 401 -12.34 4.95 5.40
C THR A 401 -11.14 5.57 4.67
N SER A 402 -9.98 5.62 5.34
CA SER A 402 -8.70 6.10 4.78
C SER A 402 -8.30 5.51 3.41
N MET A 403 -8.86 4.37 2.98
CA MET A 403 -8.61 3.83 1.64
C MET A 403 -9.06 4.76 0.51
N LEU A 404 -10.07 5.61 0.73
CA LEU A 404 -10.49 6.62 -0.25
C LEU A 404 -9.48 7.77 -0.39
N GLN A 405 -8.61 7.98 0.62
CA GLN A 405 -7.59 9.02 0.59
C GLN A 405 -6.51 8.75 -0.44
N VAL A 406 -6.30 7.48 -0.84
CA VAL A 406 -5.14 7.06 -1.63
C VAL A 406 -5.56 6.78 -3.07
N GLY A 407 -5.02 7.52 -4.05
CA GLY A 407 -5.05 7.15 -5.47
C GLY A 407 -6.41 6.92 -6.17
N VAL A 408 -7.56 7.12 -5.51
CA VAL A 408 -8.89 6.93 -6.13
C VAL A 408 -9.19 8.11 -7.07
N ASP A 409 -9.19 7.87 -8.39
CA ASP A 409 -9.53 8.87 -9.39
C ASP A 409 -10.90 8.59 -10.03
N VAL A 410 -11.96 9.02 -9.34
CA VAL A 410 -13.33 8.99 -9.86
C VAL A 410 -13.84 10.42 -9.97
N GLN A 411 -13.75 11.00 -11.16
CA GLN A 411 -14.15 12.39 -11.43
C GLN A 411 -15.65 12.65 -11.28
N ARG A 412 -16.47 11.58 -11.31
CA ARG A 412 -17.93 11.65 -11.27
C ARG A 412 -18.52 12.17 -9.95
N LEU A 413 -17.87 11.91 -8.83
CA LEU A 413 -18.50 12.07 -7.51
C LEU A 413 -18.60 13.54 -7.10
N GLY A 414 -19.80 13.98 -6.69
CA GLY A 414 -20.09 15.36 -6.26
C GLY A 414 -20.60 15.49 -4.83
N LEU A 415 -20.87 14.39 -4.11
CA LEU A 415 -21.49 14.41 -2.79
C LEU A 415 -20.76 13.55 -1.76
N MET A 416 -20.38 14.16 -0.63
CA MET A 416 -19.76 13.46 0.50
C MET A 416 -20.40 13.82 1.83
N LEU A 417 -20.59 12.82 2.69
CA LEU A 417 -20.88 12.95 4.10
C LEU A 417 -19.66 12.50 4.91
N VAL A 418 -19.02 13.41 5.61
CA VAL A 418 -17.92 13.12 6.53
C VAL A 418 -18.50 12.97 7.93
N VAL A 419 -18.35 11.79 8.54
CA VAL A 419 -18.91 11.49 9.86
C VAL A 419 -17.82 11.58 10.93
N GLY A 420 -17.96 12.58 11.79
CA GLY A 420 -16.97 12.97 12.79
C GLY A 420 -15.76 13.65 12.18
N GLN A 421 -15.08 14.49 12.95
CA GLN A 421 -13.87 15.15 12.48
C GLN A 421 -12.70 14.14 12.45
N PRO A 422 -12.02 13.97 11.29
CA PRO A 422 -10.81 13.15 11.24
C PRO A 422 -9.72 13.65 12.16
N LYS A 423 -8.80 12.76 12.55
CA LYS A 423 -7.76 13.12 13.53
C LYS A 423 -6.78 14.14 12.95
N ASN A 424 -6.46 13.99 11.66
CA ASN A 424 -5.51 14.83 10.97
C ASN A 424 -6.23 15.66 9.89
N THR A 425 -5.86 16.94 9.78
CA THR A 425 -6.39 17.85 8.77
C THR A 425 -5.96 17.42 7.37
N ALA A 426 -4.76 16.88 7.20
CA ALA A 426 -4.31 16.31 5.93
C ALA A 426 -5.28 15.22 5.42
N GLU A 427 -5.70 14.32 6.30
CA GLU A 427 -6.66 13.24 5.97
C GLU A 427 -8.03 13.83 5.59
N TYR A 428 -8.51 14.85 6.31
CA TYR A 428 -9.77 15.53 5.99
C TYR A 428 -9.73 16.18 4.60
N ILE A 429 -8.64 16.88 4.27
CA ILE A 429 -8.44 17.52 2.97
C ILE A 429 -8.40 16.47 1.86
N GLN A 430 -7.61 15.41 2.03
CA GLN A 430 -7.44 14.36 1.03
C GLN A 430 -8.73 13.59 0.77
N ALA A 431 -9.49 13.26 1.82
CA ALA A 431 -10.77 12.58 1.70
C ALA A 431 -11.81 13.49 1.04
N SER A 432 -12.02 14.69 1.58
CA SER A 432 -13.03 15.62 1.06
C SER A 432 -12.72 16.11 -0.36
N SER A 433 -11.44 16.10 -0.76
CA SER A 433 -11.03 16.43 -2.13
C SER A 433 -11.31 15.34 -3.17
N ARG A 434 -11.94 14.23 -2.79
CA ARG A 434 -12.36 13.16 -3.71
C ARG A 434 -13.72 13.42 -4.35
N VAL A 435 -14.44 14.46 -3.90
CA VAL A 435 -15.67 14.94 -4.56
C VAL A 435 -15.48 16.33 -5.13
N GLY A 436 -16.17 16.64 -6.22
CA GLY A 436 -16.06 17.95 -6.88
C GLY A 436 -14.71 18.19 -7.55
N ARG A 437 -14.16 17.16 -8.21
CA ARG A 437 -12.89 17.25 -8.97
C ARG A 437 -13.05 17.87 -10.35
N ASP A 438 -14.23 17.72 -10.94
CA ASP A 438 -14.61 18.28 -12.24
C ASP A 438 -15.44 19.54 -12.01
N ALA A 439 -15.04 20.64 -12.63
CA ALA A 439 -15.73 21.93 -12.51
C ALA A 439 -17.19 21.88 -12.98
N SER A 440 -17.52 20.97 -13.91
CA SER A 440 -18.91 20.74 -14.35
C SER A 440 -19.74 19.96 -13.33
N ARG A 441 -19.11 19.44 -12.26
CA ARG A 441 -19.69 18.57 -11.23
C ARG A 441 -19.28 19.06 -9.83
N PRO A 442 -19.68 20.28 -9.40
CA PRO A 442 -19.14 20.90 -8.18
C PRO A 442 -19.45 20.09 -6.92
N GLY A 443 -18.52 20.12 -5.95
CA GLY A 443 -18.61 19.26 -4.77
C GLY A 443 -19.46 19.85 -3.63
N LEU A 444 -20.26 19.01 -2.98
CA LEU A 444 -20.91 19.28 -1.70
C LEU A 444 -20.39 18.31 -0.63
N VAL A 445 -19.76 18.86 0.41
CA VAL A 445 -19.24 18.10 1.54
C VAL A 445 -20.03 18.49 2.79
N VAL A 446 -20.73 17.52 3.39
CA VAL A 446 -21.44 17.68 4.65
C VAL A 446 -20.62 17.04 5.77
N ALA A 447 -20.12 17.84 6.70
CA ALA A 447 -19.37 17.38 7.85
C ALA A 447 -20.29 17.27 9.07
N LEU A 448 -20.60 16.05 9.48
CA LEU A 448 -21.44 15.75 10.64
C LEU A 448 -20.56 15.59 11.88
N GLY A 449 -20.55 16.60 12.75
CA GLY A 449 -19.84 16.56 14.03
C GLY A 449 -20.65 15.84 15.11
N ASN A 450 -19.98 15.04 15.94
CA ASN A 450 -20.59 14.48 17.14
C ASN A 450 -20.53 15.50 18.29
N TRP A 451 -21.68 16.05 18.69
CA TRP A 451 -21.76 17.03 19.78
C TRP A 451 -21.17 16.53 21.11
N ALA A 452 -21.19 15.22 21.36
CA ALA A 452 -20.64 14.62 22.58
C ALA A 452 -19.11 14.50 22.55
N ARG A 453 -18.44 14.76 21.40
CA ARG A 453 -16.99 14.76 21.27
C ARG A 453 -16.50 16.22 21.29
N PRO A 454 -15.72 16.63 22.31
CA PRO A 454 -15.23 18.01 22.41
C PRO A 454 -14.47 18.49 21.17
N ARG A 455 -13.68 17.61 20.53
CA ARG A 455 -12.96 17.93 19.29
C ARG A 455 -13.92 18.27 18.15
N ASP A 456 -14.89 17.42 17.87
CA ASP A 456 -15.84 17.63 16.79
C ASP A 456 -16.65 18.92 17.02
N LEU A 457 -17.01 19.21 18.27
CA LEU A 457 -17.69 20.43 18.64
C LEU A 457 -16.82 21.67 18.38
N ALA A 458 -15.55 21.65 18.80
CA ALA A 458 -14.62 22.76 18.57
C ALA A 458 -14.43 23.04 17.06
N HIS A 459 -14.28 22.01 16.23
CA HIS A 459 -14.22 22.16 14.78
C HIS A 459 -15.52 22.70 14.18
N PHE A 460 -16.67 22.30 14.72
CA PHE A 460 -17.96 22.83 14.29
C PHE A 460 -18.16 24.31 14.68
N GLU A 461 -17.79 24.69 15.90
CA GLU A 461 -17.89 26.08 16.37
C GLU A 461 -17.00 27.02 15.57
N GLN A 462 -15.83 26.54 15.12
CA GLN A 462 -14.89 27.30 14.29
C GLN A 462 -15.00 26.97 12.80
N PHE A 463 -16.09 26.32 12.35
CA PHE A 463 -16.16 25.66 11.04
C PHE A 463 -15.72 26.54 9.86
N ARG A 464 -16.22 27.78 9.80
CA ARG A 464 -15.89 28.73 8.72
C ARG A 464 -14.40 29.10 8.74
N HIS A 465 -13.87 29.44 9.91
CA HIS A 465 -12.47 29.81 10.05
C HIS A 465 -11.54 28.63 9.78
N TYR A 466 -11.89 27.44 10.28
CA TYR A 466 -11.16 26.21 10.02
C TYR A 466 -11.08 25.94 8.50
N HIS A 467 -12.19 25.97 7.77
CA HIS A 467 -12.18 25.71 6.32
C HIS A 467 -11.47 26.81 5.52
N ALA A 468 -11.50 28.07 5.98
CA ALA A 468 -10.77 29.15 5.34
C ALA A 468 -9.23 29.03 5.54
N THR A 469 -8.78 28.26 6.53
CA THR A 469 -7.35 28.19 6.92
C THR A 469 -6.79 26.77 7.04
N PHE A 470 -7.55 25.74 6.67
CA PHE A 470 -7.23 24.33 6.92
C PHE A 470 -5.88 23.86 6.36
N TYR A 471 -5.35 24.45 5.28
CA TYR A 471 -4.02 24.12 4.78
C TYR A 471 -2.91 24.54 5.75
N ALA A 472 -3.10 25.63 6.51
CA ALA A 472 -2.18 26.04 7.56
C ALA A 472 -2.25 25.12 8.81
N GLN A 473 -3.37 24.39 8.96
CA GLN A 473 -3.61 23.44 10.04
C GLN A 473 -3.08 22.04 9.72
N VAL A 474 -2.53 21.81 8.52
CA VAL A 474 -1.89 20.53 8.16
C VAL A 474 -0.73 20.26 9.13
N GLU A 475 -0.76 19.07 9.71
CA GLU A 475 0.21 18.62 10.69
C GLU A 475 1.59 18.46 10.04
N ALA A 476 2.65 18.84 10.78
CA ALA A 476 4.01 18.52 10.36
C ALA A 476 4.23 17.01 10.46
N LEU A 477 4.66 16.40 9.36
CA LEU A 477 5.03 14.99 9.35
C LEU A 477 6.44 14.84 9.89
N SER A 478 6.65 13.84 10.73
CA SER A 478 7.97 13.56 11.29
C SER A 478 8.32 12.09 11.18
N VAL A 479 9.63 11.85 11.03
CA VAL A 479 10.24 10.52 11.02
C VAL A 479 11.46 10.54 11.92
N THR A 480 11.71 9.44 12.62
CA THR A 480 12.84 9.30 13.55
C THR A 480 13.64 8.01 13.29
N PRO A 481 14.23 7.83 12.08
CA PRO A 481 14.82 6.55 11.65
C PRO A 481 15.92 6.00 12.54
N PHE A 482 16.64 6.88 13.23
CA PHE A 482 17.79 6.54 14.08
C PHE A 482 17.46 6.59 15.57
N SER A 483 16.18 6.61 15.94
CA SER A 483 15.77 6.40 17.33
C SER A 483 16.21 5.01 17.82
N PRO A 484 16.53 4.83 19.12
CA PRO A 484 16.98 3.55 19.65
C PRO A 484 16.05 2.38 19.28
N THR A 485 14.74 2.58 19.39
CA THR A 485 13.73 1.57 19.04
C THR A 485 13.72 1.22 17.55
N SER A 486 13.92 2.20 16.67
CA SER A 486 14.02 1.95 15.22
C SER A 486 15.26 1.13 14.89
N LEU A 487 16.40 1.51 15.47
CA LEU A 487 17.66 0.80 15.29
C LEU A 487 17.58 -0.63 15.79
N ASP A 488 17.04 -0.86 16.99
CA ASP A 488 16.92 -2.20 17.56
C ASP A 488 16.06 -3.14 16.72
N ARG A 489 15.13 -2.59 15.92
CA ARG A 489 14.22 -3.38 15.07
C ARG A 489 14.68 -3.54 13.63
N GLY A 490 15.48 -2.63 13.09
CA GLY A 490 15.78 -2.59 11.66
C GLY A 490 17.28 -2.65 11.29
N ILE A 491 18.19 -2.36 12.22
CA ILE A 491 19.61 -2.23 11.88
C ILE A 491 20.23 -3.56 11.41
N ASP A 492 19.79 -4.67 11.98
CA ASP A 492 20.22 -6.02 11.62
C ASP A 492 19.84 -6.33 10.17
N ALA A 493 18.60 -5.98 9.79
CA ALA A 493 18.08 -6.16 8.45
C ALA A 493 18.83 -5.31 7.42
N VAL A 494 19.11 -4.03 7.74
CA VAL A 494 19.88 -3.12 6.88
C VAL A 494 21.29 -3.65 6.63
N LEU A 495 22.00 -4.07 7.69
CA LEU A 495 23.35 -4.60 7.59
C LEU A 495 23.39 -5.87 6.72
N VAL A 496 22.52 -6.84 7.02
CA VAL A 496 22.47 -8.12 6.31
C VAL A 496 22.03 -7.95 4.87
N ALA A 497 21.01 -7.12 4.60
CA ALA A 497 20.56 -6.82 3.24
C ALA A 497 21.70 -6.26 2.40
N CYS A 498 22.43 -5.25 2.89
CA CYS A 498 23.53 -4.66 2.15
C CYS A 498 24.68 -5.65 1.94
N ALA A 499 25.07 -6.39 2.98
CA ALA A 499 26.14 -7.38 2.90
C ALA A 499 25.84 -8.47 1.86
N ARG A 500 24.60 -8.98 1.85
CA ARG A 500 24.16 -10.01 0.91
C ARG A 500 24.06 -9.46 -0.51
N VAL A 501 23.38 -8.34 -0.71
CA VAL A 501 23.14 -7.80 -2.06
C VAL A 501 24.44 -7.36 -2.72
N MET A 502 25.29 -6.60 -2.02
CA MET A 502 26.52 -6.07 -2.61
C MET A 502 27.50 -7.16 -3.05
N GLN A 503 27.45 -8.33 -2.41
CA GLN A 503 28.34 -9.46 -2.71
C GLN A 503 27.69 -10.54 -3.60
N ALA A 504 26.50 -10.31 -4.16
CA ALA A 504 25.82 -11.29 -5.03
C ALA A 504 26.58 -11.59 -6.33
N HIS A 505 27.44 -10.67 -6.76
CA HIS A 505 28.32 -10.86 -7.92
C HIS A 505 29.56 -11.72 -7.62
N LEU A 506 29.85 -12.02 -6.34
CA LEU A 506 31.02 -12.78 -5.91
C LEU A 506 30.66 -14.25 -5.65
N ALA A 507 31.34 -15.19 -6.31
CA ALA A 507 31.16 -16.62 -6.05
C ALA A 507 31.45 -17.02 -4.59
N ASN A 508 32.45 -16.36 -3.99
CA ASN A 508 32.85 -16.56 -2.59
C ASN A 508 32.31 -15.48 -1.64
N GLY A 509 31.22 -14.80 -2.02
CA GLY A 509 30.60 -13.75 -1.22
C GLY A 509 29.64 -14.25 -0.14
N LEU A 510 29.03 -13.27 0.56
CA LEU A 510 28.03 -13.44 1.61
C LEU A 510 26.60 -13.60 1.11
N SER A 511 26.33 -13.46 -0.19
CA SER A 511 24.97 -13.41 -0.73
C SER A 511 24.14 -14.69 -0.55
N PRO A 512 24.70 -15.90 -0.83
CA PRO A 512 23.93 -17.13 -0.74
C PRO A 512 23.46 -17.41 0.68
N GLU A 513 22.28 -18.03 0.82
CA GLU A 513 21.65 -18.33 2.11
C GLU A 513 22.62 -19.04 3.07
N ARG A 514 23.37 -20.02 2.54
CA ARG A 514 24.27 -20.87 3.32
C ARG A 514 25.66 -20.28 3.53
N SER A 515 25.86 -18.99 3.25
CA SER A 515 27.19 -18.34 3.28
C SER A 515 27.41 -17.37 4.43
N ALA A 516 26.50 -17.30 5.41
CA ALA A 516 26.63 -16.40 6.56
C ALA A 516 27.90 -16.65 7.40
N TRP A 517 28.46 -17.86 7.35
CA TRP A 517 29.73 -18.21 7.98
C TRP A 517 30.97 -17.50 7.41
N ARG A 518 30.89 -16.92 6.20
CA ARG A 518 32.01 -16.20 5.56
C ARG A 518 32.29 -14.82 6.14
N VAL A 519 31.62 -14.44 7.23
CA VAL A 519 31.74 -13.12 7.87
C VAL A 519 33.19 -12.71 8.15
N THR A 520 34.03 -13.64 8.62
CA THR A 520 35.45 -13.39 8.89
C THR A 520 36.29 -13.26 7.62
N GLN A 521 35.97 -14.04 6.59
CA GLN A 521 36.64 -13.96 5.28
C GLN A 521 36.33 -12.66 4.54
N GLN A 522 35.18 -12.05 4.83
CA GLN A 522 34.69 -10.84 4.18
C GLN A 522 34.76 -9.60 5.10
N ALA A 523 35.59 -9.65 6.15
CA ALA A 523 35.67 -8.61 7.17
C ALA A 523 36.02 -7.22 6.61
N GLU A 524 36.98 -7.13 5.67
CA GLU A 524 37.36 -5.86 5.03
C GLU A 524 36.19 -5.24 4.25
N ALA A 525 35.47 -6.05 3.49
CA ALA A 525 34.30 -5.63 2.74
C ALA A 525 33.16 -5.18 3.67
N LEU A 526 32.96 -5.87 4.79
CA LEU A 526 31.96 -5.52 5.80
C LEU A 526 32.32 -4.22 6.55
N ASN A 527 33.58 -4.02 6.91
CA ASN A 527 34.04 -2.76 7.52
C ASN A 527 33.86 -1.58 6.56
N THR A 528 34.16 -1.78 5.27
CA THR A 528 33.91 -0.77 4.22
C THR A 528 32.42 -0.47 4.08
N LEU A 529 31.57 -1.50 4.15
CA LEU A 529 30.12 -1.35 4.13
C LEU A 529 29.64 -0.53 5.34
N VAL A 530 30.08 -0.85 6.55
CA VAL A 530 29.72 -0.12 7.78
C VAL A 530 30.11 1.37 7.66
N ALA A 531 31.31 1.66 7.13
CA ALA A 531 31.74 3.04 6.90
C ALA A 531 30.82 3.79 5.92
N ARG A 532 30.41 3.14 4.82
CA ARG A 532 29.48 3.71 3.83
C ARG A 532 28.09 3.96 4.42
N LEU A 533 27.55 3.00 5.17
CA LEU A 533 26.28 3.15 5.87
C LEU A 533 26.35 4.32 6.86
N ASN A 534 27.42 4.41 7.64
CA ASN A 534 27.60 5.49 8.61
C ASN A 534 27.69 6.87 7.94
N GLN A 535 28.39 6.99 6.81
CA GLN A 535 28.47 8.23 6.04
C GLN A 535 27.08 8.67 5.54
N ARG A 536 26.24 7.74 5.07
CA ARG A 536 24.87 8.07 4.67
C ARG A 536 23.99 8.43 5.88
N ILE A 537 24.15 7.74 7.00
CA ILE A 537 23.40 8.03 8.22
C ILE A 537 23.74 9.43 8.73
N LEU A 538 25.01 9.81 8.75
CA LEU A 538 25.47 11.15 9.10
C LEU A 538 24.76 12.26 8.31
N ALA A 539 24.52 12.05 7.01
CA ALA A 539 23.81 13.02 6.17
C ALA A 539 22.33 13.21 6.55
N ALA A 540 21.68 12.20 7.12
CA ALA A 540 20.28 12.28 7.58
C ALA A 540 20.14 12.66 9.06
N CYS A 541 21.18 12.48 9.86
CA CYS A 541 21.15 12.86 11.28
C CYS A 541 20.91 14.36 11.45
N GLN A 542 19.98 14.66 12.35
CA GLN A 542 19.65 16.02 12.78
C GLN A 542 20.21 16.34 14.18
N VAL A 543 20.56 15.30 14.95
CA VAL A 543 21.07 15.41 16.32
C VAL A 543 22.54 14.99 16.34
N GLU A 544 23.39 15.84 16.92
CA GLU A 544 24.82 15.61 17.09
C GLU A 544 25.09 14.30 17.88
N GLY A 545 26.15 13.57 17.52
CA GLY A 545 26.49 12.28 18.14
C GLY A 545 25.61 11.08 17.74
N THR A 546 24.47 11.30 17.06
CA THR A 546 23.60 10.19 16.62
C THR A 546 24.31 9.28 15.63
N ALA A 547 25.05 9.84 14.67
CA ALA A 547 25.80 9.06 13.69
C ALA A 547 26.85 8.17 14.37
N ASP A 548 27.60 8.70 15.33
CA ASP A 548 28.61 7.93 16.07
C ASP A 548 27.98 6.80 16.89
N ALA A 549 26.84 7.07 17.54
CA ALA A 549 26.08 6.05 18.27
C ALA A 549 25.58 4.94 17.33
N VAL A 550 25.09 5.30 16.13
CA VAL A 550 24.63 4.32 15.13
C VAL A 550 25.81 3.54 14.54
N GLY A 551 26.93 4.19 14.25
CA GLY A 551 28.17 3.57 13.80
C GLY A 551 28.68 2.54 14.81
N GLY A 552 28.68 2.90 16.11
CA GLY A 552 29.00 1.97 17.20
C GLY A 552 28.06 0.77 17.26
N ARG A 553 26.75 0.98 17.02
CA ARG A 553 25.78 -0.13 16.92
C ARG A 553 26.04 -1.03 15.72
N LEU A 554 26.37 -0.48 14.55
CA LEU A 554 26.71 -1.26 13.36
C LEU A 554 27.95 -2.14 13.60
N ALA A 555 29.00 -1.56 14.20
CA ALA A 555 30.19 -2.30 14.60
C ALA A 555 29.85 -3.42 15.60
N ASN A 556 29.06 -3.12 16.63
CA ASN A 556 28.59 -4.13 17.58
C ASN A 556 27.79 -5.27 16.91
N ARG A 557 26.98 -4.97 15.88
CA ARG A 557 26.28 -6.03 15.12
C ARG A 557 27.25 -6.91 14.35
N LEU A 558 28.29 -6.33 13.74
CA LEU A 558 29.34 -7.12 13.10
C LEU A 558 30.05 -8.03 14.10
N ASP A 559 30.36 -7.53 15.30
CA ASP A 559 30.93 -8.35 16.38
C ASP A 559 29.99 -9.50 16.79
N ARG A 560 28.70 -9.23 16.97
CA ARG A 560 27.70 -10.27 17.27
C ARG A 560 27.59 -11.32 16.17
N TRP A 561 27.75 -10.95 14.90
CA TRP A 561 27.80 -11.91 13.79
C TRP A 561 29.06 -12.78 13.89
N ASN A 562 30.23 -12.18 14.15
CA ASN A 562 31.47 -12.93 14.37
C ASN A 562 31.38 -13.87 15.58
N ASP A 563 30.75 -13.45 16.67
CA ASP A 563 30.51 -14.27 17.86
C ASP A 563 29.63 -15.47 17.53
N ARG A 564 28.54 -15.26 16.78
CA ARG A 564 27.65 -16.32 16.33
C ARG A 564 28.36 -17.31 15.42
N TYR A 565 29.27 -16.84 14.57
CA TYR A 565 30.12 -17.71 13.75
C TYR A 565 31.04 -18.58 14.63
N ARG A 566 31.70 -17.98 15.64
CA ARG A 566 32.54 -18.73 16.59
C ARG A 566 31.74 -19.78 17.38
N GLN A 567 30.52 -19.46 17.78
CA GLN A 567 29.60 -20.42 18.41
C GLN A 567 29.27 -21.58 17.47
N ALA A 568 28.94 -21.29 16.20
CA ALA A 568 28.67 -22.31 15.20
C ALA A 568 29.88 -23.25 14.99
N GLN A 569 31.09 -22.69 14.90
CA GLN A 569 32.32 -23.48 14.81
C GLN A 569 32.54 -24.39 16.03
N GLY A 570 32.35 -23.86 17.25
CA GLY A 570 32.48 -24.64 18.48
C GLY A 570 31.46 -25.79 18.59
N ALA A 571 30.26 -25.58 18.05
CA ALA A 571 29.21 -26.59 17.98
C ALA A 571 29.32 -27.53 16.76
N GLN A 572 30.37 -27.38 15.92
CA GLN A 572 30.53 -28.11 14.64
C GLN A 572 29.34 -27.92 13.68
N GLN A 573 28.69 -26.76 13.73
CA GLN A 573 27.57 -26.37 12.87
C GLN A 573 28.03 -25.35 11.81
N THR A 574 27.34 -25.32 10.66
CA THR A 574 27.54 -24.28 9.64
C THR A 574 26.61 -23.10 9.91
N LEU A 575 27.15 -21.88 10.02
CA LEU A 575 26.34 -20.68 10.15
C LEU A 575 25.66 -20.33 8.81
N VAL A 576 24.33 -20.27 8.83
CA VAL A 576 23.45 -19.89 7.72
C VAL A 576 22.61 -18.67 8.09
N TYR A 577 21.95 -18.03 7.14
CA TYR A 577 21.10 -16.88 7.47
C TYR A 577 19.85 -17.29 8.24
N GLU A 578 19.03 -18.20 7.71
CA GLU A 578 17.74 -18.55 8.34
C GLU A 578 17.33 -20.00 8.11
N ARG A 579 17.54 -20.54 6.91
CA ARG A 579 16.91 -21.79 6.46
C ARG A 579 17.64 -23.01 7.05
N VAL A 580 17.25 -23.34 8.27
CA VAL A 580 17.65 -24.55 8.97
C VAL A 580 16.59 -25.61 8.68
N GLY A 581 16.95 -26.65 7.94
CA GLY A 581 16.09 -27.84 7.82
C GLY A 581 16.08 -28.66 9.11
N ASP A 582 15.57 -29.89 9.09
CA ASP A 582 15.49 -30.76 10.28
C ASP A 582 16.86 -31.24 10.80
N SER A 583 17.95 -30.87 10.14
CA SER A 583 19.31 -31.25 10.52
C SER A 583 19.89 -30.30 11.55
N ASN A 584 20.42 -30.86 12.64
CA ASN A 584 21.17 -30.13 13.67
C ASN A 584 22.58 -29.68 13.20
N ALA A 585 22.88 -29.73 11.89
CA ALA A 585 24.16 -29.34 11.32
C ALA A 585 24.25 -27.83 10.97
N LEU A 586 23.13 -27.10 11.03
CA LEU A 586 23.04 -25.70 10.63
C LEU A 586 22.67 -24.83 11.84
N MET A 587 23.34 -23.68 11.96
CA MET A 587 23.04 -22.68 12.97
C MET A 587 22.50 -21.41 12.29
N PRO A 588 21.32 -20.90 12.65
CA PRO A 588 20.76 -19.69 12.05
C PRO A 588 21.32 -18.40 12.67
N LEU A 589 21.51 -17.38 11.83
CA LEU A 589 21.84 -16.00 12.21
C LEU A 589 20.58 -15.15 12.47
N LEU A 590 19.56 -15.33 11.65
CA LEU A 590 18.33 -14.54 11.60
C LEU A 590 17.16 -15.31 12.21
N ILE A 591 16.20 -14.57 12.77
CA ILE A 591 14.88 -15.05 13.16
C ILE A 591 13.82 -14.00 12.78
N SER A 592 12.60 -14.43 12.46
CA SER A 592 11.49 -13.49 12.26
C SER A 592 10.91 -13.02 13.61
N PRO A 593 10.39 -11.77 13.70
CA PRO A 593 9.78 -11.25 14.93
C PRO A 593 8.71 -12.16 15.54
N GLU A 594 7.94 -12.85 14.70
CA GLU A 594 6.87 -13.77 15.11
C GLU A 594 7.40 -14.99 15.88
N HIS A 595 8.58 -15.49 15.48
CA HIS A 595 9.20 -16.67 16.09
C HIS A 595 10.07 -16.32 17.32
N VAL A 596 10.31 -15.03 17.59
CA VAL A 596 11.10 -14.59 18.75
C VAL A 596 10.47 -15.05 20.07
N ARG A 597 9.14 -15.12 20.20
CA ARG A 597 8.51 -15.57 21.46
C ARG A 597 8.71 -17.06 21.74
N ALA A 598 8.79 -17.89 20.69
CA ALA A 598 9.04 -19.32 20.82
C ALA A 598 10.52 -19.62 21.13
N ASN A 599 11.43 -18.77 20.65
CA ASN A 599 12.87 -18.85 20.89
C ASN A 599 13.41 -17.45 21.20
N PRO A 600 13.31 -16.97 22.45
CA PRO A 600 13.77 -15.64 22.82
C PRO A 600 15.26 -15.46 22.50
N PRO A 601 15.73 -14.24 22.15
CA PRO A 601 17.13 -13.99 21.85
C PRO A 601 17.93 -14.09 23.16
N GLY A 602 18.33 -15.31 23.51
CA GLY A 602 19.29 -15.62 24.57
C GLY A 602 20.65 -16.03 23.99
N GLN A 603 21.59 -16.47 24.83
CA GLN A 603 22.93 -16.89 24.37
C GLN A 603 22.91 -18.05 23.34
N ALA A 604 21.81 -18.80 23.22
CA ALA A 604 21.66 -19.91 22.28
C ALA A 604 20.87 -19.58 20.98
N GLY A 605 19.97 -18.60 21.00
CA GLY A 605 19.08 -18.28 19.88
C GLY A 605 19.72 -17.43 18.76
N PRO A 606 19.07 -17.27 17.59
CA PRO A 606 19.57 -16.42 16.52
C PRO A 606 19.67 -14.96 16.99
N PRO A 607 20.82 -14.29 16.83
CA PRO A 607 21.04 -12.96 17.43
C PRO A 607 20.31 -11.83 16.70
N PHE A 608 19.94 -12.01 15.43
CA PHE A 608 19.39 -10.96 14.57
C PHE A 608 17.90 -11.16 14.32
N VAL A 609 17.10 -10.15 14.63
CA VAL A 609 15.66 -10.16 14.39
C VAL A 609 15.38 -9.34 13.13
N VAL A 610 14.86 -9.99 12.09
CA VAL A 610 14.63 -9.36 10.78
C VAL A 610 13.17 -9.53 10.40
N ALA A 611 12.44 -8.45 10.18
CA ALA A 611 11.04 -8.54 9.76
C ALA A 611 10.89 -9.03 8.30
N HIS A 612 9.79 -9.69 7.96
CA HIS A 612 9.42 -9.97 6.57
C HIS A 612 8.76 -8.76 5.90
N SER A 613 8.15 -7.90 6.69
CA SER A 613 7.48 -6.66 6.30
C SER A 613 7.93 -5.48 7.17
N MET A 614 8.02 -4.28 6.60
CA MET A 614 8.22 -3.04 7.35
C MET A 614 7.05 -2.70 8.29
N ARG A 615 5.94 -3.44 8.23
CA ARG A 615 4.79 -3.29 9.13
C ARG A 615 4.90 -4.17 10.37
N GLU A 616 5.65 -5.27 10.32
CA GLU A 616 5.92 -6.18 11.45
C GLU A 616 6.87 -5.57 12.50
N VAL A 617 7.26 -4.30 12.32
CA VAL A 617 8.08 -3.54 13.25
C VAL A 617 7.30 -3.24 14.54
N GLN A 618 5.97 -3.42 14.59
CA GLN A 618 5.20 -3.43 15.83
C GLN A 618 4.86 -4.88 16.22
N PRO A 619 5.19 -5.34 17.44
CA PRO A 619 4.76 -6.64 17.89
C PRO A 619 3.22 -6.66 17.92
N GLU A 620 2.61 -7.58 17.19
CA GLU A 620 1.19 -7.86 17.35
C GLU A 620 0.96 -8.37 18.77
N ILE A 621 0.20 -7.62 19.56
CA ILE A 621 -0.28 -8.11 20.84
C ILE A 621 -1.47 -9.01 20.53
N ASN A 622 -1.22 -10.32 20.49
CA ASN A 622 -2.30 -11.29 20.51
C ASN A 622 -3.02 -11.16 21.86
N LEU A 623 -4.17 -10.47 21.85
CA LEU A 623 -5.12 -10.53 22.95
C LEU A 623 -5.75 -11.92 22.93
N LEU A 624 -5.24 -12.80 23.78
CA LEU A 624 -5.90 -14.06 24.07
C LEU A 624 -7.16 -13.72 24.85
N VAL A 625 -8.31 -13.80 24.17
CA VAL A 625 -9.62 -13.65 24.80
C VAL A 625 -10.26 -15.02 24.83
N SER A 626 -10.31 -15.61 26.02
CA SER A 626 -11.01 -16.86 26.27
C SER A 626 -11.99 -16.64 27.42
N PRO A 627 -13.25 -17.11 27.32
CA PRO A 627 -14.18 -17.12 28.45
C PRO A 627 -13.79 -18.15 29.52
N LEU A 628 -12.84 -19.05 29.22
CA LEU A 628 -12.30 -20.03 30.16
C LEU A 628 -10.95 -19.52 30.72
N PRO A 629 -10.87 -19.23 32.04
CA PRO A 629 -9.65 -18.74 32.69
C PRO A 629 -8.44 -19.67 32.51
N GLU A 630 -8.66 -20.99 32.53
CA GLU A 630 -7.62 -21.99 32.28
C GLU A 630 -7.07 -22.01 30.83
N ARG A 631 -7.54 -21.14 29.92
CA ARG A 631 -6.93 -20.99 28.59
C ARG A 631 -6.09 -19.71 28.46
N LEU A 632 -5.97 -18.94 29.54
CA LEU A 632 -5.24 -17.67 29.62
C LEU A 632 -3.92 -17.80 30.40
N PHE A 633 -3.27 -18.97 30.35
CA PHE A 633 -2.03 -19.19 31.09
C PHE A 633 -0.86 -18.38 30.49
N THR A 634 -0.40 -17.37 31.21
CA THR A 634 0.97 -16.87 31.14
C THR A 634 1.75 -17.46 32.32
N LEU A 635 2.85 -18.16 32.04
CA LEU A 635 3.86 -18.44 33.07
C LEU A 635 4.69 -17.17 33.19
N ASP A 636 4.50 -16.43 34.27
CA ASP A 636 5.34 -15.27 34.55
C ASP A 636 6.79 -15.75 34.77
N PRO A 637 7.80 -15.11 34.13
CA PRO A 637 9.20 -15.38 34.42
C PRO A 637 9.50 -15.25 35.92
N PRO A 638 10.51 -15.96 36.46
CA PRO A 638 10.86 -15.90 37.89
C PRO A 638 11.15 -14.47 38.41
N ASP A 639 11.53 -13.60 37.49
CA ASP A 639 11.96 -12.22 37.68
C ASP A 639 10.92 -11.21 37.12
N ALA A 640 9.70 -11.65 36.85
CA ALA A 640 8.61 -10.78 36.45
C ALA A 640 8.26 -9.79 37.59
N PRO A 641 8.17 -8.48 37.31
CA PRO A 641 7.78 -7.50 38.31
C PRO A 641 6.35 -7.77 38.79
N THR A 642 6.15 -7.83 40.10
CA THR A 642 4.84 -7.99 40.73
C THR A 642 4.04 -6.69 40.58
N TRP A 643 2.99 -6.73 39.75
CA TRP A 643 2.10 -5.59 39.59
C TRP A 643 1.04 -5.58 40.69
N HIS A 644 1.21 -4.66 41.66
CA HIS A 644 0.15 -4.36 42.62
C HIS A 644 -0.77 -3.29 42.02
N LEU A 645 -1.99 -3.68 41.66
CA LEU A 645 -3.04 -2.72 41.32
C LEU A 645 -3.31 -1.86 42.56
N PRO A 646 -3.28 -0.51 42.46
CA PRO A 646 -3.58 0.34 43.60
C PRO A 646 -5.02 0.14 44.04
N THR A 647 -5.22 -0.38 45.25
CA THR A 647 -6.53 -0.54 45.86
C THR A 647 -6.92 0.74 46.60
N GLY A 648 -7.98 1.40 46.12
CA GLY A 648 -8.93 2.17 46.93
C GLY A 648 -8.37 3.14 47.98
N LYS A 649 -7.79 4.26 47.51
CA LYS A 649 -7.90 5.65 48.03
C LYS A 649 -6.93 6.59 47.31
N ASP A 650 -5.95 6.04 46.60
CA ASP A 650 -5.02 6.79 45.73
C ASP A 650 -5.49 6.85 44.26
N ALA A 651 -6.77 6.55 44.00
CA ALA A 651 -7.39 6.56 42.67
C ALA A 651 -8.44 7.68 42.52
N SER A 652 -8.27 8.79 43.25
CA SER A 652 -9.04 10.03 43.09
C SER A 652 -8.18 11.15 42.52
#